data_AF-A0A0V1KKV2-F1
#
_entry.id   AF-A0A0V1KKV2-F1
#
_cell.length_a   1.000
_cell.length_b   1.000
_cell.length_c   1.000
_cell.angle_alpha   90.00
_cell.angle_beta   90.00
_cell.angle_gamma   90.00
#
_symmetry.space_group_name_H-M   'P 1'
#
loop_
_entity.id
_entity.type
_entity.pdbx_description
1 polymer ?
#
loop_
_entity_poly.entity_id
_entity_poly.type
_entity_poly.pdbx_seq_one_letter_code
_entity_poly.pdbx_strand_id
1 'polypeptide(L)'
;MGSQVSTQRSGSHENSNSATEGSTINYTTINYYKDSYAATAGKQSLKQDPDKFANPVKDIFTEMAAPLKSPSAEACGYSDRVAQLTIGNSTITTQEAANIIVGYGEWPSYCSDSDATAVDKPTRPDVSVNRFYTLDTKLWEKSSKGWYWKFPDVLTETGVFGQNAQFHYLYRSGFCIHVQCNASKFHQGALLVAVLPEYVIGTVAGGTGTEDSHPPYKQTQPGADGFELQHPYVLDAGIPISQLTVCPHQWINLRTNNCATIIVPYINALPFDSALNHCNFGLLVVPISPLDYDQGATPVIPITITLAPMCSEFAGLRQAVTQGFPTELKPGTNQFLTTDDGVSAPILPNFHPTPCIHIPGEVRNLLELCQVETILEVNNVPTNATSLMERLRFPVSAQAGKGSLEVTFMFTGSFMATGKMLIAYTPPGGPLPKDRATAMLGTHVIWDFGLQSSVTLVIPWISNTHYRAHARDGVFDYYTTGLVSIWYQTNYVVPIGAPNTAYIIALAAAQKNFTMKLCKDASDILQTGTIQGDRVADVIESSIGDSTRCVLNSHSTAETTLDSFFSRAGLVGEIDLPLEGTTNPNGYANWDIDITGYAQMRRKVELFTYMRFDAEFTFVACTPTGEVVPQLLQYMFVPPGAPKPDSRESLAWQTATNPSVFVKLSDPPAQVSVPFMSPASAYQWFYDGYPTFGEHKQEKDLEYGACPNNMMGTFSVRTVGTSKSKYPLVIRIYMRMKHVRAWIPRPMRNQNYLFKANPNYAGNSIKPTGASRTAITTLGKFGQQSGAIYVGNFRVVNRHLATHNDWANL
;
A
#
# COMPACT_ATOMS: atom_id res chain seq x y z
N MET A 1 -22.91 -1.41 -47.47
CA MET A 1 -21.94 -0.87 -48.44
C MET A 1 -21.75 0.61 -48.16
N GLY A 2 -20.53 1.12 -48.28
CA GLY A 2 -20.17 2.49 -47.88
C GLY A 2 -18.68 2.59 -47.61
N SER A 3 -17.86 2.45 -48.66
CA SER A 3 -16.41 2.54 -48.52
C SER A 3 -15.99 3.99 -48.32
N GLN A 4 -15.36 4.30 -47.17
CA GLN A 4 -14.69 5.57 -46.95
C GLN A 4 -13.19 5.37 -47.11
N VAL A 5 -12.69 5.57 -48.32
CA VAL A 5 -11.25 5.60 -48.60
C VAL A 5 -10.67 6.89 -48.03
N SER A 6 -9.88 6.80 -46.96
CA SER A 6 -9.01 7.88 -46.51
C SER A 6 -7.67 7.78 -47.25
N THR A 7 -7.12 8.92 -47.67
CA THR A 7 -5.81 8.96 -48.35
C THR A 7 -4.69 8.86 -47.32
N GLN A 8 -3.74 7.94 -47.53
CA GLN A 8 -2.48 8.02 -46.81
C GLN A 8 -1.76 9.32 -47.20
N ARG A 9 -1.49 10.17 -46.22
CA ARG A 9 -0.49 11.23 -46.31
C ARG A 9 0.67 10.89 -45.39
N SER A 10 1.88 10.88 -45.95
CA SER A 10 3.11 10.73 -45.18
C SER A 10 3.49 12.06 -44.52
N GLY A 11 3.80 12.02 -43.23
CA GLY A 11 4.30 13.16 -42.46
C GLY A 11 3.26 13.81 -41.53
N SER A 12 3.56 13.78 -40.23
CA SER A 12 2.84 14.42 -39.11
C SER A 12 1.42 13.91 -38.82
N HIS A 13 1.19 13.54 -37.56
CA HIS A 13 -0.15 13.35 -36.99
C HIS A 13 -0.41 14.48 -36.00
N GLU A 14 -1.46 15.26 -36.25
CA GLU A 14 -2.00 16.24 -35.28
C GLU A 14 -3.20 15.62 -34.55
N ASN A 15 -3.18 15.60 -33.22
CA ASN A 15 -4.29 15.12 -32.41
C ASN A 15 -5.21 16.30 -32.02
N SER A 16 -6.41 16.36 -32.61
CA SER A 16 -7.40 17.41 -32.35
C SER A 16 -8.29 17.09 -31.15
N ASN A 17 -7.81 17.39 -29.93
CA ASN A 17 -8.62 17.29 -28.72
C ASN A 17 -9.51 18.54 -28.56
N SER A 18 -10.80 18.39 -28.82
CA SER A 18 -11.78 19.49 -28.65
C SER A 18 -12.10 19.73 -27.17
N ALA A 19 -12.10 20.98 -26.75
CA ALA A 19 -12.69 21.44 -25.50
C ALA A 19 -13.96 22.25 -25.81
N THR A 20 -15.02 22.02 -25.03
CA THR A 20 -16.21 22.88 -25.06
C THR A 20 -15.87 24.32 -24.66
N GLU A 21 -16.65 25.26 -25.18
CA GLU A 21 -16.50 26.72 -24.95
C GLU A 21 -15.23 27.37 -25.54
N GLY A 22 -14.72 26.81 -26.64
CA GLY A 22 -14.21 27.63 -27.76
C GLY A 22 -12.81 28.26 -27.64
N SER A 23 -12.03 27.92 -26.61
CA SER A 23 -10.61 28.29 -26.52
C SER A 23 -9.70 27.15 -27.00
N THR A 24 -9.16 27.26 -28.21
CA THR A 24 -8.25 26.26 -28.81
C THR A 24 -6.80 26.48 -28.39
N ILE A 25 -6.37 25.81 -27.31
CA ILE A 25 -4.93 25.63 -27.02
C ILE A 25 -4.44 24.37 -27.74
N ASN A 26 -3.99 24.56 -28.99
CA ASN A 26 -3.46 23.48 -29.81
C ASN A 26 -2.02 23.14 -29.37
N TYR A 27 -1.76 21.87 -29.05
CA TYR A 27 -0.41 21.37 -28.77
C TYR A 27 0.07 20.50 -29.94
N THR A 28 1.00 21.02 -30.76
CA THR A 28 1.61 20.24 -31.86
C THR A 28 2.59 19.20 -31.32
N THR A 29 2.08 18.02 -30.95
CA THR A 29 2.90 16.86 -30.59
C THR A 29 3.46 16.20 -31.85
N ILE A 30 4.69 16.54 -32.24
CA ILE A 30 5.36 15.89 -33.37
C ILE A 30 5.77 14.48 -32.95
N ASN A 31 4.99 13.47 -33.34
CA ASN A 31 5.39 12.07 -33.27
C ASN A 31 6.04 11.67 -34.61
N TYR A 32 7.24 11.11 -34.56
CA TYR A 32 7.96 10.58 -35.72
C TYR A 32 7.74 9.08 -35.92
N TYR A 33 7.19 8.40 -34.91
CA TYR A 33 6.85 6.97 -34.96
C TYR A 33 5.37 6.76 -35.29
N LYS A 34 5.02 5.57 -35.77
CA LYS A 34 3.63 5.21 -36.11
C LYS A 34 2.70 5.12 -34.88
N ASP A 35 3.24 4.78 -33.72
CA ASP A 35 2.46 4.43 -32.52
C ASP A 35 2.47 5.54 -31.46
N SER A 36 1.32 5.74 -30.82
CA SER A 36 1.12 6.82 -29.84
C SER A 36 1.92 6.67 -28.54
N TYR A 37 2.37 5.46 -28.19
CA TYR A 37 3.15 5.22 -26.97
C TYR A 37 4.60 5.73 -27.06
N ALA A 38 5.09 5.96 -28.29
CA ALA A 38 6.43 6.51 -28.53
C ALA A 38 6.45 8.05 -28.60
N ALA A 39 5.30 8.71 -28.46
CA ALA A 39 5.23 10.16 -28.31
C ALA A 39 5.82 10.58 -26.95
N THR A 40 6.58 11.67 -26.92
CA THR A 40 6.99 12.29 -25.66
C THR A 40 5.77 12.69 -24.85
N ALA A 41 5.81 12.48 -23.52
CA ALA A 41 4.76 12.90 -22.61
C ALA A 41 4.46 14.40 -22.81
N GLY A 42 3.31 14.70 -23.41
CA GLY A 42 2.89 16.06 -23.70
C GLY A 42 2.83 16.88 -22.40
N LYS A 43 3.26 18.15 -22.46
CA LYS A 43 3.12 19.07 -21.31
C LYS A 43 1.67 19.02 -20.83
N GLN A 44 1.47 18.64 -19.57
CA GLN A 44 0.13 18.57 -18.97
C GLN A 44 -0.60 19.89 -19.21
N SER A 45 -1.80 19.80 -19.80
CA SER A 45 -2.69 20.95 -19.88
C SER A 45 -3.06 21.33 -18.45
N LEU A 46 -2.51 22.45 -17.98
CA LEU A 46 -2.89 23.06 -16.72
C LEU A 46 -4.30 23.65 -16.90
N LYS A 47 -5.31 22.79 -16.76
CA LYS A 47 -6.72 23.19 -16.81
C LYS A 47 -7.03 24.05 -15.58
N GLN A 48 -6.72 25.34 -15.66
CA GLN A 48 -7.26 26.33 -14.75
C GLN A 48 -8.77 26.39 -14.96
N ASP A 49 -9.48 25.88 -13.97
CA ASP A 49 -10.92 26.01 -13.83
C ASP A 49 -11.23 27.43 -13.30
N PRO A 50 -11.85 28.33 -14.09
CA PRO A 50 -12.07 29.72 -13.67
C PRO A 50 -12.99 29.83 -12.44
N ASP A 51 -13.93 28.90 -12.27
CA ASP A 51 -14.87 28.91 -11.14
C ASP A 51 -14.17 28.66 -9.80
N LYS A 52 -13.02 27.98 -9.80
CA LYS A 52 -12.19 27.78 -8.60
C LYS A 52 -11.47 29.06 -8.14
N PHE A 53 -11.29 30.04 -9.02
CA PHE A 53 -10.86 31.38 -8.62
C PHE A 53 -12.03 32.28 -8.20
N ALA A 54 -13.23 32.07 -8.78
CA ALA A 54 -14.41 32.86 -8.46
C ALA A 54 -15.08 32.48 -7.14
N ASN A 55 -15.09 31.19 -6.77
CA ASN A 55 -15.86 30.67 -5.63
C ASN A 55 -15.03 29.81 -4.64
N PRO A 56 -14.06 30.39 -3.92
CA PRO A 56 -13.24 29.65 -2.94
C PRO A 56 -14.04 29.05 -1.77
N VAL A 57 -15.30 29.45 -1.58
CA VAL A 57 -16.21 28.91 -0.57
C VAL A 57 -16.83 27.56 -1.00
N LYS A 58 -16.91 27.25 -2.30
CA LYS A 58 -17.62 26.04 -2.79
C LYS A 58 -16.79 24.76 -2.62
N ASP A 59 -15.48 24.85 -2.85
CA ASP A 59 -14.52 23.76 -2.60
C ASP A 59 -14.28 23.49 -1.09
N ILE A 60 -14.85 24.32 -0.19
CA ILE A 60 -14.88 24.06 1.27
C ILE A 60 -16.09 23.19 1.65
N PHE A 61 -17.21 23.29 0.92
CA PHE A 61 -18.46 22.57 1.23
C PHE A 61 -18.73 21.35 0.32
N THR A 62 -17.95 21.15 -0.74
CA THR A 62 -18.14 20.02 -1.66
C THR A 62 -17.07 18.96 -1.42
N GLU A 63 -17.29 18.14 -0.38
CA GLU A 63 -16.44 16.97 -0.09
C GLU A 63 -16.68 15.85 -1.12
N MET A 64 -16.14 16.00 -2.33
CA MET A 64 -15.75 14.84 -3.13
C MET A 64 -14.61 14.16 -2.38
N ALA A 65 -14.97 13.25 -1.47
CA ALA A 65 -14.03 12.57 -0.60
C ALA A 65 -13.00 11.79 -1.42
N ALA A 66 -11.72 11.97 -1.12
CA ALA A 66 -10.65 11.38 -1.91
C ALA A 66 -10.77 9.84 -1.92
N PRO A 67 -10.67 9.15 -3.08
CA PRO A 67 -10.82 7.70 -3.22
C PRO A 67 -10.08 6.86 -2.16
N LEU A 68 -8.87 7.30 -1.77
CA LEU A 68 -8.02 6.61 -0.80
C LEU A 68 -8.45 6.80 0.68
N LYS A 69 -9.33 7.75 0.99
CA LYS A 69 -9.77 8.08 2.35
C LYS A 69 -10.96 7.24 2.84
N SER A 70 -11.27 6.11 2.20
CA SER A 70 -12.46 5.29 2.49
C SER A 70 -13.76 6.12 2.46
N PRO A 71 -14.11 6.71 1.31
CA PRO A 71 -15.25 7.63 1.21
C PRO A 71 -16.59 6.94 1.53
N SER A 72 -17.53 7.69 2.11
CA SER A 72 -18.88 7.17 2.36
C SER A 72 -19.71 7.09 1.08
N ALA A 73 -20.79 6.29 1.12
CA ALA A 73 -21.75 6.19 0.02
C ALA A 73 -22.32 7.57 -0.38
N GLU A 74 -22.72 8.41 0.60
CA GLU A 74 -23.24 9.76 0.34
C GLU A 74 -22.15 10.66 -0.29
N ALA A 75 -20.89 10.59 0.19
CA ALA A 75 -19.78 11.38 -0.35
C ALA A 75 -19.40 11.00 -1.79
N CYS A 76 -19.73 9.77 -2.23
CA CYS A 76 -19.61 9.33 -3.62
C CYS A 76 -20.86 9.62 -4.47
N GLY A 77 -21.91 10.22 -3.89
CA GLY A 77 -23.18 10.51 -4.56
C GLY A 77 -24.16 9.34 -4.66
N TYR A 78 -23.91 8.24 -3.93
CA TYR A 78 -24.84 7.10 -3.84
C TYR A 78 -25.86 7.31 -2.71
N SER A 79 -27.06 6.76 -2.86
CA SER A 79 -28.15 6.91 -1.89
C SER A 79 -27.93 6.04 -0.64
N ASP A 80 -27.45 6.65 0.44
CA ASP A 80 -27.24 6.06 1.76
C ASP A 80 -28.52 5.90 2.60
N ARG A 81 -29.58 6.65 2.28
CA ARG A 81 -30.75 6.95 3.15
C ARG A 81 -31.69 5.77 3.49
N VAL A 82 -31.24 4.54 3.39
CA VAL A 82 -32.04 3.34 3.66
C VAL A 82 -31.43 2.56 4.81
N ALA A 83 -32.12 2.57 5.96
CA ALA A 83 -31.78 1.77 7.14
C ALA A 83 -31.91 0.24 6.96
N GLN A 84 -31.99 -0.22 5.70
CA GLN A 84 -32.40 -1.56 5.29
C GLN A 84 -31.76 -1.91 3.92
N LEU A 85 -30.56 -2.51 3.94
CA LEU A 85 -29.87 -2.98 2.74
C LEU A 85 -30.50 -4.31 2.31
N THR A 86 -31.23 -4.34 1.21
CA THR A 86 -31.79 -5.57 0.63
C THR A 86 -31.00 -5.97 -0.61
N ILE A 87 -30.47 -7.21 -0.63
CA ILE A 87 -29.77 -7.80 -1.77
C ILE A 87 -30.30 -9.23 -1.97
N GLY A 88 -30.76 -9.54 -3.19
CA GLY A 88 -31.40 -10.81 -3.48
C GLY A 88 -32.64 -11.05 -2.60
N ASN A 89 -32.74 -12.23 -1.99
CA ASN A 89 -33.82 -12.60 -1.05
C ASN A 89 -33.49 -12.28 0.43
N SER A 90 -32.53 -11.40 0.69
CA SER A 90 -31.94 -11.19 2.02
C SER A 90 -31.76 -9.71 2.34
N THR A 91 -31.83 -9.38 3.63
CA THR A 91 -31.86 -7.99 4.09
C THR A 91 -31.10 -7.81 5.40
N ILE A 92 -30.27 -6.76 5.46
CA ILE A 92 -29.63 -6.27 6.68
C ILE A 92 -30.31 -4.96 7.07
N THR A 93 -30.80 -4.88 8.30
CA THR A 93 -31.34 -3.62 8.88
C THR A 93 -30.28 -2.99 9.77
N THR A 94 -29.85 -1.77 9.46
CA THR A 94 -28.85 -1.03 10.23
C THR A 94 -29.30 0.41 10.50
N GLN A 95 -28.97 0.93 11.67
CA GLN A 95 -29.24 2.32 12.05
C GLN A 95 -28.11 3.27 11.60
N GLU A 96 -27.02 2.73 11.03
CA GLU A 96 -25.79 3.44 10.68
C GLU A 96 -25.58 3.57 9.16
N ALA A 97 -26.65 3.69 8.37
CA ALA A 97 -26.56 3.67 6.90
C ALA A 97 -25.69 4.80 6.30
N ALA A 98 -25.59 5.96 6.97
CA ALA A 98 -24.68 7.06 6.61
C ALA A 98 -23.19 6.68 6.69
N ASN A 99 -22.85 5.59 7.39
CA ASN A 99 -21.48 5.11 7.62
C ASN A 99 -21.05 4.02 6.63
N ILE A 100 -21.77 3.75 5.53
CA ILE A 100 -21.36 2.76 4.53
C ILE A 100 -20.15 3.29 3.74
N ILE A 101 -19.04 2.53 3.76
CA ILE A 101 -17.80 2.84 3.03
C ILE A 101 -17.88 2.26 1.61
N VAL A 102 -17.44 3.03 0.61
CA VAL A 102 -17.24 2.56 -0.77
C VAL A 102 -15.74 2.50 -1.07
N GLY A 103 -15.22 1.30 -1.26
CA GLY A 103 -13.80 1.03 -1.50
C GLY A 103 -13.29 1.72 -2.76
N TYR A 104 -12.26 2.52 -2.61
CA TYR A 104 -11.70 3.38 -3.67
C TYR A 104 -12.72 4.35 -4.30
N GLY A 105 -13.86 4.61 -3.65
CA GLY A 105 -14.93 5.45 -4.17
C GLY A 105 -15.74 4.86 -5.33
N GLU A 106 -15.54 3.58 -5.66
CA GLU A 106 -16.15 2.94 -6.83
C GLU A 106 -17.13 1.82 -6.45
N TRP A 107 -18.36 1.91 -6.99
CA TRP A 107 -19.39 0.91 -6.75
C TRP A 107 -19.25 -0.33 -7.67
N PRO A 108 -19.52 -1.56 -7.18
CA PRO A 108 -19.49 -2.77 -7.99
C PRO A 108 -20.33 -2.68 -9.27
N SER A 109 -19.71 -3.10 -10.38
CA SER A 109 -20.32 -3.18 -11.70
C SER A 109 -19.94 -4.48 -12.40
N TYR A 110 -20.80 -4.89 -13.33
CA TYR A 110 -20.46 -5.92 -14.33
C TYR A 110 -19.29 -5.43 -15.20
N CYS A 111 -18.51 -6.36 -15.73
CA CYS A 111 -17.43 -6.08 -16.69
C CYS A 111 -17.98 -5.34 -17.91
N SER A 112 -17.21 -4.37 -18.43
CA SER A 112 -17.59 -3.65 -19.64
C SER A 112 -17.21 -4.44 -20.89
N ASP A 113 -17.99 -4.29 -21.96
CA ASP A 113 -17.68 -4.90 -23.27
C ASP A 113 -16.32 -4.42 -23.85
N SER A 114 -15.77 -3.32 -23.32
CA SER A 114 -14.45 -2.79 -23.65
C SER A 114 -13.28 -3.34 -22.81
N ASP A 115 -13.55 -3.85 -21.60
CA ASP A 115 -12.55 -4.51 -20.73
C ASP A 115 -12.54 -6.04 -20.91
N ALA A 116 -13.64 -6.61 -21.42
CA ALA A 116 -13.83 -8.06 -21.51
C ALA A 116 -12.94 -8.72 -22.58
N THR A 117 -12.08 -9.65 -22.15
CA THR A 117 -11.21 -10.46 -23.05
C THR A 117 -11.83 -11.83 -23.40
N ALA A 118 -12.71 -12.36 -22.55
CA ALA A 118 -13.42 -13.62 -22.80
C ALA A 118 -14.56 -13.40 -23.83
N VAL A 119 -14.68 -14.30 -24.80
CA VAL A 119 -15.65 -14.18 -25.91
C VAL A 119 -16.95 -14.96 -25.67
N ASP A 120 -16.99 -15.83 -24.66
CA ASP A 120 -18.20 -16.50 -24.23
C ASP A 120 -19.07 -15.58 -23.36
N LYS A 121 -20.39 -15.73 -23.49
CA LYS A 121 -21.33 -14.87 -22.77
C LYS A 121 -21.34 -15.25 -21.29
N PRO A 122 -21.02 -14.33 -20.35
CA PRO A 122 -20.99 -14.66 -18.93
C PRO A 122 -22.38 -15.00 -18.39
N THR A 123 -22.43 -16.02 -17.54
CA THR A 123 -23.57 -16.34 -16.68
C THR A 123 -23.67 -15.27 -15.60
N ARG A 124 -24.85 -14.65 -15.46
CA ARG A 124 -25.20 -13.69 -14.40
C ARG A 124 -26.36 -14.28 -13.57
N PRO A 125 -26.10 -15.10 -12.53
CA PRO A 125 -27.15 -15.80 -11.77
C PRO A 125 -27.97 -14.90 -10.83
N ASP A 126 -27.59 -13.62 -10.75
CA ASP A 126 -28.19 -12.53 -9.97
C ASP A 126 -28.69 -12.95 -8.57
N VAL A 127 -29.97 -12.79 -8.23
CA VAL A 127 -30.53 -12.98 -6.85
C VAL A 127 -30.23 -14.34 -6.18
N SER A 128 -29.78 -15.34 -6.94
CA SER A 128 -29.35 -16.65 -6.40
C SER A 128 -27.93 -16.64 -5.80
N VAL A 129 -27.09 -15.69 -6.22
CA VAL A 129 -25.68 -15.53 -5.80
C VAL A 129 -25.39 -14.14 -5.22
N ASN A 130 -26.01 -13.09 -5.79
CA ASN A 130 -26.02 -11.73 -5.25
C ASN A 130 -27.03 -11.69 -4.08
N ARG A 131 -26.60 -12.14 -2.91
CA ARG A 131 -27.38 -12.21 -1.67
C ARG A 131 -26.46 -12.33 -0.47
N PHE A 132 -26.94 -12.00 0.72
CA PHE A 132 -26.18 -12.13 1.96
C PHE A 132 -26.02 -13.59 2.39
N TYR A 133 -24.78 -13.92 2.75
CA TYR A 133 -24.34 -15.13 3.42
C TYR A 133 -23.71 -14.72 4.76
N THR A 134 -24.12 -15.35 5.86
CA THR A 134 -23.54 -15.12 7.18
C THR A 134 -22.56 -16.23 7.49
N LEU A 135 -21.32 -15.87 7.82
CA LEU A 135 -20.26 -16.79 8.20
C LEU A 135 -20.35 -17.15 9.70
N ASP A 136 -19.65 -18.21 10.08
CA ASP A 136 -19.55 -18.64 11.48
C ASP A 136 -18.95 -17.54 12.37
N THR A 137 -19.63 -17.28 13.48
CA THR A 137 -19.35 -16.16 14.38
C THR A 137 -18.07 -16.42 15.19
N LYS A 138 -17.15 -15.45 15.18
CA LYS A 138 -15.94 -15.51 16.01
C LYS A 138 -16.19 -14.86 17.37
N LEU A 139 -15.42 -15.31 18.36
CA LEU A 139 -15.54 -14.91 19.75
C LEU A 139 -14.41 -13.94 20.08
N TRP A 140 -14.76 -12.70 20.41
CA TRP A 140 -13.81 -11.68 20.85
C TRP A 140 -13.62 -11.74 22.35
N GLU A 141 -12.39 -12.02 22.76
CA GLU A 141 -11.91 -12.08 24.13
C GLU A 141 -10.84 -11.00 24.35
N LYS A 142 -10.42 -10.77 25.61
CA LYS A 142 -9.35 -9.80 25.92
C LYS A 142 -8.00 -10.13 25.26
N SER A 143 -7.81 -11.41 24.90
CA SER A 143 -6.58 -12.00 24.34
C SER A 143 -6.60 -12.23 22.83
N SER A 144 -7.74 -12.07 22.14
CA SER A 144 -7.84 -12.34 20.70
C SER A 144 -6.87 -11.47 19.89
N LYS A 145 -6.15 -12.06 18.93
CA LYS A 145 -5.19 -11.35 18.09
C LYS A 145 -5.83 -10.64 16.91
N GLY A 146 -7.01 -11.06 16.49
CA GLY A 146 -7.69 -10.62 15.27
C GLY A 146 -7.62 -11.68 14.18
N TRP A 147 -8.52 -11.59 13.21
CA TRP A 147 -8.78 -12.64 12.22
C TRP A 147 -8.74 -12.10 10.80
N TYR A 148 -8.56 -13.00 9.83
CA TYR A 148 -8.74 -12.69 8.42
C TYR A 148 -9.51 -13.77 7.67
N TRP A 149 -10.09 -13.36 6.55
CA TRP A 149 -10.81 -14.16 5.56
C TRP A 149 -10.36 -13.76 4.16
N LYS A 150 -10.45 -14.67 3.20
CA LYS A 150 -10.00 -14.45 1.82
C LYS A 150 -11.18 -14.53 0.85
N PHE A 151 -11.16 -13.72 -0.21
CA PHE A 151 -12.28 -13.55 -1.13
C PHE A 151 -11.83 -13.84 -2.57
N PRO A 152 -12.51 -14.72 -3.32
CA PRO A 152 -13.84 -15.29 -3.03
C PRO A 152 -13.84 -16.59 -2.19
N ASP A 153 -12.67 -17.10 -1.77
CA ASP A 153 -12.47 -18.35 -0.98
C ASP A 153 -13.61 -18.66 0.01
N VAL A 154 -13.98 -17.72 0.89
CA VAL A 154 -15.08 -17.84 1.87
C VAL A 154 -16.42 -18.39 1.36
N LEU A 155 -16.74 -18.24 0.06
CA LEU A 155 -17.98 -18.75 -0.53
C LEU A 155 -17.78 -19.85 -1.58
N THR A 156 -16.55 -20.29 -1.86
CA THR A 156 -16.26 -21.28 -2.93
C THR A 156 -16.97 -22.63 -2.75
N GLU A 157 -17.33 -22.99 -1.51
CA GLU A 157 -18.15 -24.17 -1.19
C GLU A 157 -19.60 -23.82 -0.76
N THR A 158 -19.95 -22.53 -0.69
CA THR A 158 -21.21 -22.07 -0.10
C THR A 158 -22.31 -21.82 -1.14
N GLY A 159 -23.28 -22.73 -1.19
CA GLY A 159 -24.55 -22.57 -1.92
C GLY A 159 -24.38 -22.37 -3.43
N VAL A 160 -25.33 -21.65 -4.04
CA VAL A 160 -25.34 -21.44 -5.52
C VAL A 160 -24.11 -20.64 -5.98
N PHE A 161 -23.54 -19.76 -5.14
CA PHE A 161 -22.31 -19.04 -5.47
C PHE A 161 -21.14 -20.02 -5.59
N GLY A 162 -20.91 -20.86 -4.58
CA GLY A 162 -19.84 -21.86 -4.58
C GLY A 162 -19.97 -22.83 -5.75
N GLN A 163 -21.19 -23.30 -6.03
CA GLN A 163 -21.46 -24.10 -7.23
C GLN A 163 -21.07 -23.38 -8.52
N ASN A 164 -21.43 -22.10 -8.71
CA ASN A 164 -21.01 -21.37 -9.91
C ASN A 164 -19.48 -21.20 -9.98
N ALA A 165 -18.80 -20.92 -8.86
CA ALA A 165 -17.34 -20.85 -8.78
C ALA A 165 -16.65 -22.19 -9.09
N GLN A 166 -17.24 -23.31 -8.69
CA GLN A 166 -16.71 -24.66 -8.97
C GLN A 166 -16.95 -25.10 -10.42
N PHE A 167 -18.09 -24.76 -11.03
CA PHE A 167 -18.45 -25.16 -12.41
C PHE A 167 -17.85 -24.25 -13.50
N HIS A 168 -17.48 -23.01 -13.20
CA HIS A 168 -16.90 -22.08 -14.19
C HIS A 168 -15.39 -21.94 -14.00
N TYR A 169 -14.67 -21.63 -15.09
CA TYR A 169 -13.23 -21.34 -15.07
C TYR A 169 -12.94 -19.89 -14.63
N LEU A 170 -13.78 -18.95 -15.08
CA LEU A 170 -13.61 -17.52 -14.87
C LEU A 170 -14.72 -16.97 -13.97
N TYR A 171 -14.35 -16.02 -13.11
CA TYR A 171 -15.21 -15.36 -12.14
C TYR A 171 -14.85 -13.87 -12.00
N ARG A 172 -15.87 -13.05 -11.72
CA ARG A 172 -15.78 -11.64 -11.33
C ARG A 172 -16.93 -11.30 -10.38
N SER A 173 -16.67 -10.53 -9.32
CA SER A 173 -17.72 -9.89 -8.49
C SER A 173 -17.13 -8.79 -7.61
N GLY A 174 -17.93 -7.80 -7.24
CA GLY A 174 -17.68 -7.00 -6.04
C GLY A 174 -18.31 -7.65 -4.80
N PHE A 175 -18.15 -7.04 -3.63
CA PHE A 175 -18.75 -7.53 -2.38
C PHE A 175 -19.26 -6.40 -1.49
N CYS A 176 -20.44 -6.57 -0.90
CA CYS A 176 -20.85 -5.82 0.29
C CYS A 176 -20.49 -6.65 1.53
N ILE A 177 -19.55 -6.18 2.33
CA ILE A 177 -19.10 -6.83 3.56
C ILE A 177 -19.68 -6.08 4.75
N HIS A 178 -20.42 -6.76 5.61
CA HIS A 178 -21.02 -6.20 6.82
C HIS A 178 -20.57 -6.97 8.07
N VAL A 179 -19.78 -6.33 8.92
CA VAL A 179 -19.25 -6.90 10.17
C VAL A 179 -20.07 -6.36 11.34
N GLN A 180 -20.53 -7.26 12.20
CA GLN A 180 -21.40 -6.95 13.35
C GLN A 180 -20.74 -7.36 14.66
N CYS A 181 -20.74 -6.48 15.65
CA CYS A 181 -20.16 -6.70 16.97
C CYS A 181 -20.97 -5.94 18.03
N ASN A 182 -21.85 -6.65 18.74
CA ASN A 182 -22.80 -6.06 19.69
C ASN A 182 -22.32 -6.22 21.14
N ALA A 183 -22.05 -5.11 21.83
CA ALA A 183 -21.68 -5.08 23.25
C ALA A 183 -22.56 -4.10 24.05
N SER A 184 -22.54 -4.21 25.37
CA SER A 184 -23.24 -3.24 26.25
C SER A 184 -22.40 -1.97 26.46
N LYS A 185 -23.05 -0.87 26.86
CA LYS A 185 -22.43 0.43 27.16
C LYS A 185 -21.31 0.42 28.24
N PHE A 186 -21.16 -0.69 28.95
CA PHE A 186 -20.13 -0.92 29.98
C PHE A 186 -18.89 -1.67 29.45
N HIS A 187 -18.96 -2.20 28.22
CA HIS A 187 -17.81 -2.76 27.52
C HIS A 187 -17.01 -1.65 26.82
N GLN A 188 -15.78 -1.96 26.46
CA GLN A 188 -14.89 -1.08 25.71
C GLN A 188 -13.93 -1.87 24.83
N GLY A 189 -13.39 -1.22 23.79
CA GLY A 189 -12.60 -1.87 22.75
C GLY A 189 -12.87 -1.26 21.38
N ALA A 190 -11.94 -1.47 20.44
CA ALA A 190 -12.07 -1.00 19.07
C ALA A 190 -11.40 -1.95 18.07
N LEU A 191 -12.20 -2.44 17.12
CA LEU A 191 -11.79 -3.23 15.97
C LEU A 191 -11.47 -2.30 14.79
N LEU A 192 -10.39 -2.58 14.08
CA LEU A 192 -10.17 -2.12 12.72
C LEU A 192 -10.66 -3.22 11.77
N VAL A 193 -11.66 -2.89 10.94
CA VAL A 193 -12.15 -3.73 9.83
C VAL A 193 -11.56 -3.15 8.56
N ALA A 194 -10.77 -3.91 7.80
CA ALA A 194 -10.09 -3.42 6.60
C ALA A 194 -10.03 -4.47 5.49
N VAL A 195 -10.06 -4.01 4.24
CA VAL A 195 -9.94 -4.84 3.04
C VAL A 195 -8.60 -4.58 2.38
N LEU A 196 -7.73 -5.59 2.34
CA LEU A 196 -6.40 -5.53 1.73
C LEU A 196 -6.41 -6.36 0.44
N PRO A 197 -6.40 -5.74 -0.76
CA PRO A 197 -6.20 -6.45 -2.02
C PRO A 197 -4.89 -7.22 -2.04
N GLU A 198 -4.86 -8.36 -2.75
CA GLU A 198 -3.68 -9.22 -2.88
C GLU A 198 -3.00 -9.49 -1.51
N TYR A 199 -3.71 -10.12 -0.57
CA TYR A 199 -3.20 -10.36 0.79
C TYR A 199 -2.30 -11.61 0.87
N VAL A 200 -1.14 -11.51 0.21
CA VAL A 200 -0.08 -12.53 0.26
C VAL A 200 0.49 -12.63 1.68
N ILE A 201 0.44 -13.82 2.25
CA ILE A 201 0.91 -14.13 3.61
C ILE A 201 2.37 -14.61 3.57
N GLY A 202 3.13 -14.30 4.62
CA GLY A 202 4.50 -14.78 4.83
C GLY A 202 4.66 -15.55 6.14
N THR A 203 5.70 -16.36 6.22
CA THR A 203 6.07 -17.08 7.44
C THR A 203 7.04 -16.27 8.32
N VAL A 204 7.22 -16.78 9.54
CA VAL A 204 8.25 -16.30 10.49
C VAL A 204 9.68 -16.71 10.12
N ALA A 205 9.89 -17.43 9.00
CA ALA A 205 11.19 -17.90 8.51
C ALA A 205 12.07 -18.60 9.58
N GLY A 206 11.51 -19.63 10.22
CA GLY A 206 12.15 -20.35 11.34
C GLY A 206 12.27 -19.52 12.63
N GLY A 207 11.63 -18.34 12.69
CA GLY A 207 11.77 -17.35 13.75
C GLY A 207 13.05 -16.51 13.63
N THR A 208 14.18 -17.13 13.26
CA THR A 208 15.49 -16.49 13.08
C THR A 208 15.62 -15.69 11.79
N GLY A 209 14.76 -15.92 10.80
CA GLY A 209 14.85 -15.28 9.48
C GLY A 209 15.77 -16.00 8.49
N THR A 210 16.02 -17.29 8.68
CA THR A 210 17.02 -18.09 7.93
C THR A 210 16.45 -19.31 7.21
N GLU A 211 15.15 -19.55 7.32
CA GLU A 211 14.44 -20.66 6.70
C GLU A 211 13.42 -20.09 5.70
N ASP A 212 13.49 -20.46 4.43
CA ASP A 212 12.52 -19.99 3.42
C ASP A 212 11.29 -20.92 3.40
N SER A 213 10.54 -20.94 4.51
CA SER A 213 9.29 -21.70 4.62
C SER A 213 8.10 -20.91 4.07
N HIS A 214 7.14 -21.63 3.52
CA HIS A 214 5.92 -21.10 2.92
C HIS A 214 4.70 -21.36 3.81
N PRO A 215 3.67 -20.49 3.79
CA PRO A 215 2.44 -20.70 4.54
C PRO A 215 1.65 -21.88 3.93
N PRO A 216 1.09 -22.78 4.76
CA PRO A 216 0.32 -23.91 4.25
C PRO A 216 -1.02 -23.47 3.66
N TYR A 217 -1.57 -24.24 2.71
CA TYR A 217 -2.87 -23.95 2.08
C TYR A 217 -3.98 -23.50 3.05
N LYS A 218 -4.15 -24.17 4.21
CA LYS A 218 -5.18 -23.78 5.20
C LYS A 218 -4.95 -22.38 5.85
N GLN A 219 -3.75 -21.83 5.74
CA GLN A 219 -3.45 -20.46 6.15
C GLN A 219 -3.64 -19.47 4.96
N THR A 220 -3.33 -19.87 3.73
CA THR A 220 -3.45 -19.01 2.53
C THR A 220 -4.89 -18.86 2.06
N GLN A 221 -5.68 -19.95 2.12
CA GLN A 221 -7.12 -20.03 1.85
C GLN A 221 -7.81 -20.80 2.98
N PRO A 222 -8.27 -20.11 4.05
CA PRO A 222 -8.90 -20.76 5.21
C PRO A 222 -10.38 -21.09 5.04
N GLY A 223 -11.03 -20.68 3.94
CA GLY A 223 -12.46 -20.86 3.72
C GLY A 223 -13.33 -19.96 4.61
N ALA A 224 -14.63 -20.31 4.70
CA ALA A 224 -15.62 -19.60 5.51
C ALA A 224 -15.22 -19.45 7.00
N ASP A 225 -14.40 -20.39 7.49
CA ASP A 225 -13.88 -20.42 8.85
C ASP A 225 -12.93 -19.25 9.14
N GLY A 226 -12.17 -18.75 8.15
CA GLY A 226 -11.12 -17.76 8.38
C GLY A 226 -9.99 -18.28 9.28
N PHE A 227 -9.05 -17.39 9.61
CA PHE A 227 -7.84 -17.74 10.35
C PHE A 227 -7.49 -16.65 11.38
N GLU A 228 -6.84 -16.99 12.49
CA GLU A 228 -6.36 -16.01 13.49
C GLU A 228 -4.93 -15.56 13.17
N LEU A 229 -4.69 -14.24 13.17
CA LEU A 229 -3.38 -13.64 12.94
C LEU A 229 -2.37 -14.08 14.00
N GLN A 230 -1.21 -14.58 13.57
CA GLN A 230 -0.14 -14.98 14.48
C GLN A 230 0.59 -13.75 15.06
N HIS A 231 0.90 -12.78 14.20
CA HIS A 231 1.62 -11.54 14.48
C HIS A 231 0.84 -10.33 13.93
N PRO A 232 -0.30 -9.96 14.52
CA PRO A 232 -1.20 -8.92 13.99
C PRO A 232 -0.54 -7.54 13.80
N TYR A 233 0.56 -7.25 14.52
CA TYR A 233 1.33 -6.02 14.34
C TYR A 233 2.01 -5.91 12.96
N VAL A 234 2.38 -7.03 12.33
CA VAL A 234 2.96 -7.11 10.96
C VAL A 234 2.04 -7.81 9.94
N LEU A 235 0.76 -7.99 10.30
CA LEU A 235 -0.28 -8.62 9.46
C LEU A 235 0.14 -9.98 8.86
N ASP A 236 0.99 -10.74 9.55
CA ASP A 236 1.63 -11.96 9.02
C ASP A 236 2.27 -11.82 7.62
N ALA A 237 2.66 -10.60 7.21
CA ALA A 237 3.22 -10.32 5.88
C ALA A 237 4.39 -9.30 5.92
N GLY A 238 4.89 -8.96 7.11
CA GLY A 238 6.00 -8.02 7.30
C GLY A 238 5.63 -6.53 7.10
N ILE A 239 4.34 -6.22 6.99
CA ILE A 239 3.80 -4.87 6.75
C ILE A 239 3.07 -4.33 7.99
N PRO A 240 3.27 -3.06 8.39
CA PRO A 240 2.75 -2.54 9.64
C PRO A 240 1.24 -2.33 9.61
N ILE A 241 0.52 -2.89 10.60
CA ILE A 241 -0.91 -2.64 10.79
C ILE A 241 -1.24 -1.14 10.98
N SER A 242 -0.29 -0.35 11.46
CA SER A 242 -0.48 1.09 11.65
C SER A 242 -0.77 1.87 10.36
N GLN A 243 -0.41 1.31 9.20
CA GLN A 243 -0.67 1.89 7.88
C GLN A 243 -1.78 1.16 7.11
N LEU A 244 -2.43 0.13 7.68
CA LEU A 244 -3.53 -0.61 7.05
C LEU A 244 -4.73 0.30 6.69
N THR A 245 -4.84 1.44 7.36
CA THR A 245 -5.79 2.53 7.07
C THR A 245 -5.59 3.20 5.70
N VAL A 246 -4.52 2.90 4.95
CA VAL A 246 -4.37 3.29 3.53
C VAL A 246 -5.30 2.51 2.60
N CYS A 247 -5.82 1.38 3.06
CA CYS A 247 -6.80 0.55 2.36
C CYS A 247 -8.24 0.89 2.79
N PRO A 248 -9.27 0.46 2.03
CA PRO A 248 -10.67 0.57 2.42
C PRO A 248 -10.93 -0.04 3.80
N HIS A 249 -11.31 0.79 4.77
CA HIS A 249 -11.44 0.38 6.15
C HIS A 249 -12.52 1.14 6.90
N GLN A 250 -12.91 0.59 8.04
CA GLN A 250 -13.83 1.18 8.99
C GLN A 250 -13.50 0.72 10.42
N TRP A 251 -13.75 1.59 11.39
CA TRP A 251 -13.61 1.27 12.81
C TRP A 251 -14.93 0.79 13.39
N ILE A 252 -14.91 -0.28 14.19
CA ILE A 252 -15.99 -0.60 15.13
C ILE A 252 -15.48 -0.30 16.54
N ASN A 253 -15.85 0.85 17.09
CA ASN A 253 -15.53 1.26 18.45
C ASN A 253 -16.80 1.08 19.30
N LEU A 254 -16.75 0.19 20.29
CA LEU A 254 -17.94 -0.29 21.04
C LEU A 254 -18.71 0.82 21.78
N ARG A 255 -18.13 2.02 21.88
CA ARG A 255 -18.78 3.22 22.43
C ARG A 255 -19.60 4.00 21.40
N THR A 256 -19.26 3.93 20.11
CA THR A 256 -19.94 4.68 19.03
C THR A 256 -20.86 3.83 18.19
N ASN A 257 -20.39 2.65 17.78
CA ASN A 257 -21.02 1.86 16.73
C ASN A 257 -20.89 0.36 17.00
N ASN A 258 -21.81 -0.42 16.43
CA ASN A 258 -21.87 -1.87 16.57
C ASN A 258 -21.64 -2.62 15.25
N CYS A 259 -21.46 -1.90 14.14
CA CYS A 259 -21.21 -2.51 12.84
C CYS A 259 -20.28 -1.68 11.95
N ALA A 260 -19.76 -2.33 10.92
CA ALA A 260 -19.06 -1.73 9.79
C ALA A 260 -19.62 -2.30 8.49
N THR A 261 -19.71 -1.49 7.44
CA THR A 261 -20.18 -1.89 6.11
C THR A 261 -19.24 -1.35 5.04
N ILE A 262 -18.50 -2.23 4.37
CA ILE A 262 -17.56 -1.87 3.30
C ILE A 262 -18.04 -2.53 2.01
N ILE A 263 -18.32 -1.70 1.01
CA ILE A 263 -18.62 -2.13 -0.37
C ILE A 263 -17.32 -2.10 -1.17
N VAL A 264 -16.96 -3.21 -1.80
CA VAL A 264 -15.68 -3.43 -2.47
C VAL A 264 -15.94 -3.69 -3.97
N PRO A 265 -15.42 -2.87 -4.90
CA PRO A 265 -15.48 -3.17 -6.33
C PRO A 265 -14.63 -4.40 -6.68
N TYR A 266 -14.79 -4.97 -7.87
CA TYR A 266 -13.86 -6.00 -8.34
C TYR A 266 -12.48 -5.39 -8.61
N ILE A 267 -11.43 -6.06 -8.11
CA ILE A 267 -10.06 -5.56 -8.09
C ILE A 267 -9.12 -6.66 -8.60
N ASN A 268 -8.53 -6.46 -9.78
CA ASN A 268 -7.51 -7.34 -10.38
C ASN A 268 -6.82 -6.60 -11.55
N ALA A 269 -5.65 -7.06 -11.99
CA ALA A 269 -5.03 -6.66 -13.27
C ALA A 269 -5.65 -7.38 -14.49
N LEU A 270 -6.52 -8.37 -14.26
CA LEU A 270 -7.30 -9.10 -15.26
C LEU A 270 -8.80 -8.73 -15.18
N PRO A 271 -9.59 -8.83 -16.26
CA PRO A 271 -11.03 -8.54 -16.20
C PRO A 271 -11.85 -9.63 -15.48
N PHE A 272 -11.34 -10.87 -15.46
CA PHE A 272 -11.90 -12.07 -14.83
C PHE A 272 -10.74 -12.99 -14.38
N ASP A 273 -10.96 -13.85 -13.39
CA ASP A 273 -9.94 -14.79 -12.88
C ASP A 273 -10.53 -16.07 -12.26
N SER A 274 -9.70 -17.02 -11.85
CA SER A 274 -10.10 -18.25 -11.16
C SER A 274 -10.43 -17.98 -9.69
N ALA A 275 -11.71 -18.18 -9.32
CA ALA A 275 -12.20 -18.10 -7.95
C ALA A 275 -11.59 -19.11 -6.97
N LEU A 276 -10.88 -20.13 -7.46
CA LEU A 276 -10.25 -21.18 -6.64
C LEU A 276 -8.74 -20.94 -6.48
N ASN A 277 -8.08 -20.38 -7.50
CA ASN A 277 -6.63 -20.18 -7.47
C ASN A 277 -6.21 -18.88 -6.80
N HIS A 278 -7.02 -17.83 -6.92
CA HIS A 278 -6.63 -16.46 -6.59
C HIS A 278 -7.71 -15.79 -5.73
N CYS A 279 -7.29 -15.28 -4.56
CA CYS A 279 -8.09 -14.44 -3.69
C CYS A 279 -7.78 -12.96 -3.93
N ASN A 280 -8.67 -12.25 -4.62
CA ASN A 280 -8.45 -10.86 -5.04
C ASN A 280 -8.20 -9.90 -3.85
N PHE A 281 -8.74 -10.22 -2.67
CA PHE A 281 -8.47 -9.49 -1.43
C PHE A 281 -8.66 -10.35 -0.18
N GLY A 282 -8.03 -9.92 0.91
CA GLY A 282 -8.32 -10.35 2.27
C GLY A 282 -9.14 -9.32 3.05
N LEU A 283 -10.12 -9.78 3.83
CA LEU A 283 -10.76 -9.01 4.90
C LEU A 283 -10.00 -9.28 6.20
N LEU A 284 -9.63 -8.22 6.92
CA LEU A 284 -8.99 -8.29 8.23
C LEU A 284 -9.88 -7.62 9.27
N VAL A 285 -10.02 -8.24 10.45
CA VAL A 285 -10.76 -7.72 11.61
C VAL A 285 -9.88 -7.83 12.84
N VAL A 286 -9.28 -6.71 13.28
CA VAL A 286 -8.20 -6.71 14.27
C VAL A 286 -8.51 -5.80 15.48
N PRO A 287 -8.44 -6.31 16.73
CA PRO A 287 -8.63 -5.50 17.93
C PRO A 287 -7.39 -4.63 18.23
N ILE A 288 -7.43 -3.36 17.84
CA ILE A 288 -6.36 -2.40 18.12
C ILE A 288 -6.43 -1.95 19.60
N SER A 289 -7.64 -1.61 20.06
CA SER A 289 -7.96 -1.49 21.48
C SER A 289 -8.64 -2.80 21.92
N PRO A 290 -8.12 -3.49 22.96
CA PRO A 290 -8.61 -4.81 23.35
C PRO A 290 -10.02 -4.72 23.95
N LEU A 291 -10.73 -5.85 23.99
CA LEU A 291 -11.99 -5.96 24.72
C LEU A 291 -11.73 -5.83 26.22
N ASP A 292 -12.54 -5.03 26.90
CA ASP A 292 -12.53 -4.92 28.36
C ASP A 292 -13.94 -4.56 28.91
N TYR A 293 -14.22 -4.96 30.15
CA TYR A 293 -15.57 -5.03 30.72
C TYR A 293 -15.56 -5.22 32.26
N ASP A 294 -16.70 -4.91 32.89
CA ASP A 294 -16.98 -5.05 34.33
C ASP A 294 -17.06 -6.52 34.81
N GLN A 295 -16.71 -6.78 36.07
CA GLN A 295 -16.74 -8.11 36.69
C GLN A 295 -18.18 -8.62 36.87
N GLY A 296 -18.65 -9.38 35.87
CA GLY A 296 -20.03 -9.89 35.81
C GLY A 296 -20.76 -9.51 34.51
N ALA A 297 -20.18 -8.63 33.70
CA ALA A 297 -20.57 -8.47 32.31
C ALA A 297 -20.15 -9.68 31.46
N THR A 298 -20.75 -9.83 30.27
CA THR A 298 -20.45 -10.93 29.34
C THR A 298 -18.97 -10.92 28.94
N PRO A 299 -18.18 -11.98 29.24
CA PRO A 299 -16.73 -11.91 29.10
C PRO A 299 -16.21 -12.01 27.67
N VAL A 300 -17.11 -12.27 26.71
CA VAL A 300 -16.82 -12.54 25.31
C VAL A 300 -17.89 -11.87 24.45
N ILE A 301 -17.48 -11.18 23.39
CA ILE A 301 -18.41 -10.53 22.45
C ILE A 301 -18.39 -11.26 21.10
N PRO A 302 -19.55 -11.64 20.54
CA PRO A 302 -19.59 -12.23 19.20
C PRO A 302 -19.27 -11.19 18.12
N ILE A 303 -18.44 -11.58 17.16
CA ILE A 303 -18.21 -10.91 15.88
C ILE A 303 -18.80 -11.79 14.78
N THR A 304 -19.86 -11.31 14.15
CA THR A 304 -20.56 -12.00 13.06
C THR A 304 -20.28 -11.27 11.75
N ILE A 305 -19.91 -12.00 10.70
CA ILE A 305 -19.64 -11.43 9.38
C ILE A 305 -20.74 -11.88 8.43
N THR A 306 -21.42 -10.92 7.82
CA THR A 306 -22.42 -11.16 6.78
C THR A 306 -21.98 -10.44 5.51
N LEU A 307 -21.83 -11.18 4.41
CA LEU A 307 -21.28 -10.67 3.16
C LEU A 307 -22.16 -11.07 1.97
N ALA A 308 -22.26 -10.19 0.97
CA ALA A 308 -22.98 -10.43 -0.26
C ALA A 308 -22.09 -10.17 -1.48
N PRO A 309 -21.95 -11.13 -2.41
CA PRO A 309 -21.48 -10.86 -3.77
C PRO A 309 -22.34 -9.80 -4.46
N MET A 310 -21.74 -8.98 -5.32
CA MET A 310 -22.40 -7.89 -6.05
C MET A 310 -21.94 -7.86 -7.50
N CYS A 311 -22.89 -7.87 -8.44
CA CYS A 311 -22.60 -7.96 -9.88
C CYS A 311 -21.77 -9.22 -10.24
N SER A 312 -22.09 -10.37 -9.64
CA SER A 312 -21.37 -11.63 -9.89
C SER A 312 -21.55 -12.12 -11.33
N GLU A 313 -20.43 -12.47 -11.96
CA GLU A 313 -20.34 -13.04 -13.30
C GLU A 313 -19.45 -14.27 -13.31
N PHE A 314 -19.81 -15.24 -14.14
CA PHE A 314 -19.07 -16.49 -14.30
C PHE A 314 -18.98 -16.86 -15.78
N ALA A 315 -17.81 -17.29 -16.25
CA ALA A 315 -17.53 -17.59 -17.66
C ALA A 315 -16.61 -18.83 -17.81
N GLY A 316 -16.52 -19.40 -19.00
CA GLY A 316 -15.82 -20.66 -19.24
C GLY A 316 -16.45 -21.83 -18.48
N LEU A 317 -17.73 -22.10 -18.72
CA LEU A 317 -18.46 -23.23 -18.11
C LEU A 317 -17.81 -24.58 -18.50
N ARG A 318 -17.56 -25.42 -17.49
CA ARG A 318 -17.01 -26.77 -17.60
C ARG A 318 -17.66 -27.67 -16.53
N GLN A 319 -17.15 -28.88 -16.32
CA GLN A 319 -17.49 -29.67 -15.13
C GLN A 319 -17.08 -28.96 -13.83
N ALA A 320 -17.76 -29.27 -12.73
CA ALA A 320 -17.32 -28.88 -11.39
C ALA A 320 -15.90 -29.43 -11.14
N VAL A 321 -14.96 -28.54 -10.80
CA VAL A 321 -13.56 -28.91 -10.59
C VAL A 321 -13.30 -29.22 -9.12
N THR A 322 -13.49 -30.48 -8.75
CA THR A 322 -12.56 -31.17 -7.85
C THR A 322 -11.32 -31.56 -8.66
N GLN A 323 -10.45 -30.56 -8.88
CA GLN A 323 -9.04 -30.66 -9.33
C GLN A 323 -8.73 -31.50 -10.60
N GLY A 324 -8.62 -30.84 -11.76
CA GLY A 324 -8.08 -31.44 -13.00
C GLY A 324 -7.98 -30.47 -14.19
N PHE A 325 -6.88 -30.54 -14.95
CA PHE A 325 -6.57 -29.67 -16.11
C PHE A 325 -7.29 -30.11 -17.41
N PRO A 326 -7.49 -29.22 -18.41
CA PRO A 326 -6.44 -28.92 -19.41
C PRO A 326 -6.29 -27.42 -19.78
N THR A 327 -5.24 -27.08 -20.53
CA THR A 327 -4.97 -25.74 -21.11
C THR A 327 -4.76 -25.80 -22.63
N GLU A 328 -4.94 -24.67 -23.34
CA GLU A 328 -4.81 -24.54 -24.80
C GLU A 328 -3.65 -23.59 -25.18
N LEU A 329 -2.96 -23.88 -26.29
CA LEU A 329 -1.97 -23.00 -26.94
C LEU A 329 -2.54 -22.43 -28.24
N LYS A 330 -2.36 -21.11 -28.48
CA LYS A 330 -2.87 -20.43 -29.69
C LYS A 330 -1.76 -20.06 -30.69
N PRO A 331 -2.06 -19.95 -32.00
CA PRO A 331 -1.06 -19.79 -33.06
C PRO A 331 -0.71 -18.32 -33.32
N GLY A 332 0.56 -18.02 -33.62
CA GLY A 332 0.97 -16.64 -33.97
C GLY A 332 2.43 -16.43 -34.41
N THR A 333 3.24 -17.49 -34.51
CA THR A 333 4.68 -17.40 -34.82
C THR A 333 4.96 -16.91 -36.27
N ASN A 334 6.05 -16.15 -36.44
CA ASN A 334 6.76 -15.84 -37.71
C ASN A 334 6.39 -14.57 -38.54
N GLN A 335 6.53 -13.34 -38.01
CA GLN A 335 6.59 -12.08 -38.81
C GLN A 335 7.65 -11.08 -38.24
N PHE A 336 8.12 -10.11 -39.04
CA PHE A 336 9.39 -9.36 -38.81
C PHE A 336 9.39 -7.87 -39.24
N LEU A 337 10.50 -7.16 -38.91
CA LEU A 337 10.92 -5.79 -39.33
C LEU A 337 10.31 -4.64 -38.47
N THR A 338 10.91 -3.44 -38.24
CA THR A 338 12.26 -2.87 -38.56
C THR A 338 12.64 -1.70 -37.63
N THR A 339 13.93 -1.32 -37.65
CA THR A 339 14.58 0.00 -37.39
C THR A 339 13.82 1.24 -37.86
N ASP A 340 14.01 2.49 -37.37
CA ASP A 340 14.63 3.13 -36.17
C ASP A 340 14.28 4.66 -36.23
N ASP A 341 14.71 5.67 -35.46
CA ASP A 341 15.58 5.96 -34.27
C ASP A 341 15.03 7.27 -33.62
N GLY A 342 15.54 7.80 -32.50
CA GLY A 342 15.33 9.20 -32.05
C GLY A 342 15.27 9.45 -30.53
N VAL A 343 14.95 8.43 -29.74
CA VAL A 343 15.04 8.37 -28.27
C VAL A 343 15.38 6.92 -27.90
N SER A 344 16.12 6.67 -26.81
CA SER A 344 16.64 5.34 -26.37
C SER A 344 15.71 4.18 -26.73
N ALA A 345 16.02 3.48 -27.82
CA ALA A 345 15.04 2.77 -28.64
C ALA A 345 14.21 1.72 -27.87
N PRO A 346 12.92 1.55 -28.22
CA PRO A 346 12.13 0.43 -27.74
C PRO A 346 12.69 -0.85 -28.35
N ILE A 347 13.03 -1.82 -27.51
CA ILE A 347 13.72 -3.05 -27.90
C ILE A 347 12.87 -3.91 -28.86
N LEU A 348 11.55 -3.68 -28.88
CA LEU A 348 10.60 -4.19 -29.87
C LEU A 348 9.95 -2.99 -30.60
N PRO A 349 10.23 -2.74 -31.89
CA PRO A 349 9.80 -1.52 -32.59
C PRO A 349 8.35 -1.53 -33.10
N ASN A 350 7.66 -2.67 -33.03
CA ASN A 350 6.30 -2.88 -33.55
C ASN A 350 5.46 -3.65 -32.49
N PHE A 351 5.43 -3.15 -31.25
CA PHE A 351 4.81 -3.84 -30.12
C PHE A 351 3.48 -3.18 -29.71
N HIS A 352 2.40 -3.96 -29.72
CA HIS A 352 1.12 -3.54 -29.16
C HIS A 352 0.99 -4.05 -27.72
N PRO A 353 1.09 -3.18 -26.69
CA PRO A 353 0.95 -3.60 -25.30
C PRO A 353 -0.50 -4.03 -25.01
N THR A 354 -0.67 -5.02 -24.14
CA THR A 354 -1.97 -5.46 -23.62
C THR A 354 -2.84 -4.25 -23.24
N PRO A 355 -4.11 -4.16 -23.69
CA PRO A 355 -5.00 -3.06 -23.33
C PRO A 355 -5.02 -2.81 -21.82
N CYS A 356 -5.10 -1.55 -21.40
CA CYS A 356 -5.26 -1.22 -19.99
C CYS A 356 -6.75 -1.22 -19.67
N ILE A 357 -7.24 -2.27 -18.99
CA ILE A 357 -8.59 -2.27 -18.41
C ILE A 357 -8.71 -1.17 -17.34
N HIS A 358 -9.94 -0.86 -16.95
CA HIS A 358 -10.20 -0.07 -15.74
C HIS A 358 -9.84 -0.85 -14.46
N ILE A 359 -8.97 -0.28 -13.63
CA ILE A 359 -8.58 -0.81 -12.30
C ILE A 359 -8.90 0.29 -11.27
N PRO A 360 -9.62 -0.02 -10.17
CA PRO A 360 -9.97 0.97 -9.16
C PRO A 360 -8.76 1.60 -8.45
N GLY A 361 -8.93 2.81 -7.92
CA GLY A 361 -7.96 3.41 -7.00
C GLY A 361 -6.61 3.77 -7.64
N GLU A 362 -6.62 4.32 -8.85
CA GLU A 362 -5.43 4.92 -9.49
C GLU A 362 -4.88 6.07 -8.65
N VAL A 363 -3.55 6.09 -8.44
CA VAL A 363 -2.84 7.18 -7.78
C VAL A 363 -2.03 7.98 -8.80
N ARG A 364 -1.98 9.31 -8.67
CA ARG A 364 -1.24 10.18 -9.60
C ARG A 364 -0.14 11.00 -8.91
N ASN A 365 -0.23 11.19 -7.61
CA ASN A 365 0.70 11.96 -6.79
C ASN A 365 0.86 11.36 -5.38
N LEU A 366 2.09 11.30 -4.85
CA LEU A 366 2.36 10.75 -3.52
C LEU A 366 1.71 11.55 -2.37
N LEU A 367 1.36 12.82 -2.60
CA LEU A 367 0.60 13.62 -1.62
C LEU A 367 -0.82 13.07 -1.38
N GLU A 368 -1.36 12.24 -2.27
CA GLU A 368 -2.63 11.53 -2.06
C GLU A 368 -2.50 10.48 -0.95
N LEU A 369 -1.40 9.71 -0.92
CA LEU A 369 -1.10 8.76 0.16
C LEU A 369 -0.84 9.51 1.48
N CYS A 370 -0.06 10.59 1.45
CA CYS A 370 0.26 11.36 2.66
C CYS A 370 -0.99 11.96 3.33
N GLN A 371 -2.08 12.17 2.59
CA GLN A 371 -3.33 12.68 3.13
C GLN A 371 -4.18 11.63 3.86
N VAL A 372 -3.88 10.32 3.73
CA VAL A 372 -4.62 9.27 4.45
C VAL A 372 -4.12 9.17 5.89
N GLU A 373 -5.03 8.94 6.84
CA GLU A 373 -4.68 8.80 8.25
C GLU A 373 -3.86 7.52 8.51
N THR A 374 -2.83 7.63 9.33
CA THR A 374 -1.94 6.52 9.76
C THR A 374 -1.85 6.49 11.29
N ILE A 375 -1.90 5.31 11.91
CA ILE A 375 -1.83 5.15 13.37
C ILE A 375 -0.40 5.47 13.85
N LEU A 376 -0.28 6.33 14.87
CA LEU A 376 1.00 6.69 15.48
C LEU A 376 1.40 5.72 16.60
N GLU A 377 2.68 5.33 16.64
CA GLU A 377 3.30 4.66 17.79
C GLU A 377 3.54 5.66 18.94
N VAL A 378 2.46 6.08 19.59
CA VAL A 378 2.48 7.01 20.73
C VAL A 378 3.06 6.41 22.00
N ASN A 379 3.01 5.08 22.16
CA ASN A 379 3.39 4.36 23.36
C ASN A 379 4.68 3.52 23.16
N ASN A 380 5.64 4.10 22.43
CA ASN A 380 6.92 3.51 22.04
C ASN A 380 7.99 3.58 23.16
N VAL A 381 7.74 2.95 24.31
CA VAL A 381 8.73 2.78 25.40
C VAL A 381 9.37 1.38 25.40
N PRO A 382 10.52 1.16 26.08
CA PRO A 382 11.27 -0.10 25.97
C PRO A 382 10.52 -1.31 26.54
N THR A 383 9.66 -1.09 27.54
CA THR A 383 8.76 -2.13 28.10
C THR A 383 7.81 -2.71 27.06
N ASN A 384 7.47 -1.94 26.03
CA ASN A 384 6.50 -2.30 25.00
C ASN A 384 7.20 -2.73 23.71
N ALA A 385 8.51 -3.03 23.75
CA ALA A 385 9.27 -3.52 22.60
C ALA A 385 8.91 -4.97 22.24
N THR A 386 8.36 -5.75 23.17
CA THR A 386 7.81 -7.09 22.96
C THR A 386 6.30 -7.07 22.75
N SER A 387 5.57 -6.25 23.52
CA SER A 387 4.11 -6.05 23.38
C SER A 387 3.76 -5.07 22.25
N LEU A 388 4.11 -5.40 20.99
CA LEU A 388 4.10 -4.44 19.89
C LEU A 388 2.76 -3.73 19.63
N MET A 389 1.62 -4.41 19.82
CA MET A 389 0.28 -3.80 19.68
C MET A 389 0.00 -2.71 20.74
N GLU A 390 0.69 -2.72 21.88
CA GLU A 390 0.53 -1.70 22.93
C GLU A 390 1.14 -0.36 22.54
N ARG A 391 2.06 -0.35 21.57
CA ARG A 391 2.73 0.86 21.07
C ARG A 391 1.76 1.79 20.31
N LEU A 392 0.72 1.21 19.70
CA LEU A 392 -0.31 1.88 18.90
C LEU A 392 -1.38 2.59 19.75
N ARG A 393 -1.46 2.28 21.04
CA ARG A 393 -2.52 2.73 21.95
C ARG A 393 -1.93 3.45 23.17
N PHE A 394 -2.45 4.63 23.46
CA PHE A 394 -2.10 5.35 24.69
C PHE A 394 -3.07 4.95 25.81
N PRO A 395 -2.61 4.27 26.88
CA PRO A 395 -3.48 3.95 28.02
C PRO A 395 -3.91 5.23 28.74
N VAL A 396 -5.21 5.37 28.98
CA VAL A 396 -5.82 6.45 29.78
C VAL A 396 -5.60 6.14 31.26
N SER A 397 -4.34 6.29 31.65
CA SER A 397 -3.87 6.53 33.00
C SER A 397 -2.96 7.78 32.95
N ALA A 398 -1.99 7.93 33.85
CA ALA A 398 -1.25 9.18 34.00
C ALA A 398 -0.08 9.36 33.00
N GLN A 399 -0.39 9.83 31.78
CA GLN A 399 0.45 10.73 30.93
C GLN A 399 1.74 10.13 30.28
N ALA A 400 2.35 10.67 29.21
CA ALA A 400 1.84 11.45 28.05
C ALA A 400 2.80 11.48 26.81
N GLY A 401 2.23 11.44 25.59
CA GLY A 401 2.77 12.06 24.36
C GLY A 401 3.82 11.29 23.52
N LYS A 402 4.22 11.69 22.29
CA LYS A 402 4.01 12.95 21.49
C LYS A 402 4.27 12.73 19.96
N GLY A 403 3.77 13.65 19.10
CA GLY A 403 4.06 13.84 17.65
C GLY A 403 3.45 15.17 17.10
N SER A 404 3.58 15.53 15.81
CA SER A 404 2.86 16.69 15.22
C SER A 404 2.55 16.60 13.71
N LEU A 405 1.27 16.43 13.37
CA LEU A 405 0.63 16.34 12.03
C LEU A 405 -0.78 16.97 12.11
N GLU A 406 -1.70 16.75 11.18
CA GLU A 406 -3.12 16.66 11.60
C GLU A 406 -3.22 15.41 12.47
N VAL A 407 -3.59 15.55 13.75
CA VAL A 407 -3.67 14.41 14.68
C VAL A 407 -5.09 14.25 15.18
N THR A 408 -5.74 13.16 14.74
CA THR A 408 -7.07 12.75 15.20
C THR A 408 -6.89 11.78 16.37
N PHE A 409 -7.38 12.16 17.54
CA PHE A 409 -7.38 11.31 18.74
C PHE A 409 -8.76 10.66 18.86
N MET A 410 -8.80 9.32 18.91
CA MET A 410 -10.03 8.55 19.13
C MET A 410 -9.98 7.86 20.49
N PHE A 411 -11.02 8.06 21.30
CA PHE A 411 -11.18 7.42 22.61
C PHE A 411 -11.99 6.12 22.47
N THR A 412 -11.45 5.01 22.95
CA THR A 412 -12.01 3.65 22.79
C THR A 412 -12.54 3.04 24.08
N GLY A 413 -12.61 3.84 25.16
CA GLY A 413 -13.16 3.43 26.45
C GLY A 413 -14.69 3.39 26.50
N SER A 414 -15.25 2.81 27.56
CA SER A 414 -16.70 2.54 27.67
C SER A 414 -17.57 3.79 27.47
N PHE A 415 -18.79 3.63 26.97
CA PHE A 415 -19.72 4.76 26.75
C PHE A 415 -19.99 5.53 28.05
N MET A 416 -20.00 4.83 29.19
CA MET A 416 -20.23 5.43 30.51
C MET A 416 -19.06 6.25 31.04
N ALA A 417 -17.89 6.21 30.38
CA ALA A 417 -16.73 7.01 30.78
C ALA A 417 -16.89 8.49 30.39
N THR A 418 -16.65 9.38 31.35
CA THR A 418 -16.75 10.82 31.17
C THR A 418 -15.45 11.52 31.59
N GLY A 419 -15.18 12.64 30.96
CA GLY A 419 -14.05 13.50 31.30
C GLY A 419 -13.64 14.39 30.14
N LYS A 420 -12.73 15.32 30.41
CA LYS A 420 -12.24 16.29 29.43
C LYS A 420 -10.71 16.30 29.41
N MET A 421 -10.13 16.48 28.22
CA MET A 421 -8.69 16.67 28.04
C MET A 421 -8.42 17.97 27.28
N LEU A 422 -7.38 18.69 27.70
CA LEU A 422 -6.76 19.74 26.89
C LEU A 422 -5.68 19.09 26.03
N ILE A 423 -5.76 19.23 24.71
CA ILE A 423 -4.70 18.85 23.78
C ILE A 423 -4.09 20.14 23.25
N ALA A 424 -2.78 20.33 23.42
CA ALA A 424 -2.09 21.59 23.12
C ALA A 424 -0.77 21.36 22.36
N TYR A 425 -0.60 22.08 21.26
CA TYR A 425 0.63 22.17 20.49
C TYR A 425 1.48 23.36 20.95
N THR A 426 2.73 23.07 21.31
CA THR A 426 3.78 24.05 21.61
C THR A 426 4.71 24.18 20.41
N PRO A 427 4.89 25.38 19.82
CA PRO A 427 5.86 25.60 18.74
C PRO A 427 7.30 25.21 19.14
N PRO A 428 8.17 24.88 18.17
CA PRO A 428 9.57 24.56 18.45
C PRO A 428 10.32 25.76 19.06
N GLY A 429 11.35 25.46 19.87
CA GLY A 429 12.03 26.45 20.70
C GLY A 429 11.32 26.78 22.02
N GLY A 430 10.02 26.49 22.13
CA GLY A 430 9.30 26.54 23.40
C GLY A 430 9.73 25.40 24.35
N PRO A 431 9.91 25.65 25.66
CA PRO A 431 10.15 24.58 26.61
C PRO A 431 8.93 23.65 26.69
N LEU A 432 9.16 22.39 27.10
CA LEU A 432 8.10 21.48 27.51
C LEU A 432 7.17 22.19 28.54
N PRO A 433 5.87 22.40 28.23
CA PRO A 433 4.96 23.03 29.18
C PRO A 433 4.92 22.21 30.46
N LYS A 434 5.14 22.86 31.62
CA LYS A 434 5.24 22.18 32.92
C LYS A 434 3.87 21.94 33.56
N ASP A 435 2.86 22.67 33.10
CA ASP A 435 1.51 22.69 33.63
C ASP A 435 0.50 23.03 32.51
N ARG A 436 -0.79 22.84 32.82
CA ARG A 436 -1.90 23.10 31.91
C ARG A 436 -2.02 24.57 31.50
N ALA A 437 -1.76 25.52 32.38
CA ALA A 437 -1.92 26.94 32.07
C ALA A 437 -0.88 27.39 31.04
N THR A 438 0.38 26.97 31.22
CA THR A 438 1.46 27.13 30.23
C THR A 438 1.10 26.46 28.90
N ALA A 439 0.48 25.28 28.92
CA ALA A 439 0.05 24.58 27.70
C ALA A 439 -1.09 25.32 26.94
N MET A 440 -2.01 25.98 27.66
CA MET A 440 -3.09 26.79 27.05
C MET A 440 -2.60 28.07 26.35
N LEU A 441 -1.32 28.45 26.51
CA LEU A 441 -0.71 29.54 25.73
C LEU A 441 -0.35 29.12 24.29
N GLY A 442 -0.34 27.81 24.00
CA GLY A 442 -0.18 27.26 22.66
C GLY A 442 -1.50 27.07 21.90
N THR A 443 -1.42 26.66 20.63
CA THR A 443 -2.59 26.24 19.84
C THR A 443 -3.21 25.01 20.48
N HIS A 444 -4.45 25.09 20.95
CA HIS A 444 -5.06 24.03 21.76
C HIS A 444 -6.55 23.81 21.49
N VAL A 445 -7.01 22.61 21.84
CA VAL A 445 -8.43 22.22 21.86
C VAL A 445 -8.76 21.58 23.20
N ILE A 446 -9.96 21.86 23.72
CA ILE A 446 -10.51 21.16 24.89
C ILE A 446 -11.50 20.12 24.38
N TRP A 447 -11.12 18.86 24.47
CA TRP A 447 -11.91 17.71 24.07
C TRP A 447 -12.76 17.21 25.23
N ASP A 448 -14.07 17.11 25.02
CA ASP A 448 -14.98 16.43 25.93
C ASP A 448 -15.26 15.01 25.42
N PHE A 449 -14.47 14.04 25.89
CA PHE A 449 -14.66 12.63 25.52
C PHE A 449 -15.89 12.01 26.20
N GLY A 450 -16.62 12.75 27.06
CA GLY A 450 -17.98 12.39 27.46
C GLY A 450 -19.04 12.63 26.38
N LEU A 451 -18.74 13.47 25.37
CA LEU A 451 -19.69 13.85 24.30
C LEU A 451 -19.22 13.43 22.90
N GLN A 452 -17.91 13.50 22.62
CA GLN A 452 -17.35 13.22 21.29
C GLN A 452 -16.27 12.14 21.39
N SER A 453 -16.42 11.05 20.65
CA SER A 453 -15.47 9.92 20.71
C SER A 453 -14.17 10.17 19.95
N SER A 454 -14.07 11.25 19.18
CA SER A 454 -12.85 11.71 18.53
C SER A 454 -12.70 13.24 18.57
N VAL A 455 -11.47 13.72 18.37
CA VAL A 455 -11.14 15.14 18.19
C VAL A 455 -9.92 15.26 17.27
N THR A 456 -9.91 16.27 16.41
CA THR A 456 -8.79 16.55 15.49
C THR A 456 -8.05 17.82 15.92
N LEU A 457 -6.74 17.74 16.06
CA LEU A 457 -5.86 18.89 16.23
C LEU A 457 -5.07 19.14 14.93
N VAL A 458 -5.43 20.22 14.23
CA VAL A 458 -4.62 20.74 13.11
C VAL A 458 -3.42 21.49 13.68
N ILE A 459 -2.21 21.15 13.19
CA ILE A 459 -0.96 21.72 13.70
C ILE A 459 -0.32 22.62 12.63
N PRO A 460 -0.08 23.91 12.91
CA PRO A 460 0.35 24.86 11.90
C PRO A 460 1.77 24.62 11.40
N TRP A 461 1.99 24.93 10.12
CA TRP A 461 3.35 25.01 9.58
C TRP A 461 4.07 26.23 10.17
N ILE A 462 5.07 25.95 11.01
CA ILE A 462 5.97 26.95 11.59
C ILE A 462 7.40 26.55 11.23
N SER A 463 8.04 27.35 10.37
CA SER A 463 9.45 27.20 10.00
C SER A 463 10.02 28.54 9.55
N ASN A 464 11.31 28.70 9.76
CA ASN A 464 12.16 29.76 9.21
C ASN A 464 12.47 29.56 7.71
N THR A 465 12.13 28.42 7.13
CA THR A 465 12.39 28.06 5.73
C THR A 465 11.13 27.49 5.05
N HIS A 466 11.08 27.56 3.72
CA HIS A 466 9.98 27.01 2.92
C HIS A 466 9.83 25.49 3.05
N TYR A 467 10.90 24.79 3.41
CA TYR A 467 10.92 23.36 3.71
C TYR A 467 11.77 23.15 4.98
N ARG A 468 11.34 22.25 5.88
CA ARG A 468 12.19 21.77 6.99
C ARG A 468 13.16 20.73 6.44
N ALA A 469 14.44 20.82 6.79
CA ALA A 469 15.39 19.77 6.47
C ALA A 469 15.18 18.56 7.40
N HIS A 470 15.27 17.34 6.86
CA HIS A 470 15.51 16.18 7.69
C HIS A 470 16.96 16.22 8.20
N ALA A 471 17.17 15.80 9.45
CA ALA A 471 18.46 15.93 10.12
C ALA A 471 19.60 15.26 9.35
N ARG A 472 20.75 15.93 9.37
CA ARG A 472 22.05 15.42 8.95
C ARG A 472 22.91 15.28 10.21
N ASP A 473 23.57 14.15 10.37
CA ASP A 473 24.63 13.92 11.37
C ASP A 473 24.26 14.31 12.83
N GLY A 474 22.98 14.12 13.20
CA GLY A 474 22.46 14.38 14.55
C GLY A 474 22.17 15.84 14.91
N VAL A 475 22.31 16.79 13.98
CA VAL A 475 22.05 18.22 14.24
C VAL A 475 20.57 18.54 14.01
N PHE A 476 19.79 18.65 15.09
CA PHE A 476 18.32 18.84 15.04
C PHE A 476 17.85 20.29 15.27
N ASP A 477 18.54 21.06 16.11
CA ASP A 477 17.97 22.24 16.78
C ASP A 477 17.30 23.26 15.84
N TYR A 478 17.92 23.55 14.69
CA TYR A 478 17.45 24.56 13.73
C TYR A 478 16.18 24.18 12.95
N TYR A 479 15.78 22.90 12.97
CA TYR A 479 14.60 22.37 12.26
C TYR A 479 13.63 21.59 13.17
N THR A 480 13.81 21.71 14.50
CA THR A 480 13.03 21.03 15.54
C THR A 480 11.51 21.07 15.28
N THR A 481 10.82 19.95 15.52
CA THR A 481 9.35 19.87 15.47
C THR A 481 8.73 20.31 16.80
N GLY A 482 7.63 21.06 16.71
CA GLY A 482 6.87 21.45 17.91
C GLY A 482 6.19 20.27 18.60
N LEU A 483 5.92 20.44 19.90
CA LEU A 483 5.51 19.41 20.83
C LEU A 483 3.99 19.42 21.05
N VAL A 484 3.29 18.33 20.72
CA VAL A 484 1.94 18.10 21.27
C VAL A 484 2.04 17.66 22.73
N SER A 485 1.08 18.06 23.54
CA SER A 485 0.88 17.65 24.92
C SER A 485 -0.61 17.43 25.19
N ILE A 486 -0.94 16.50 26.08
CA ILE A 486 -2.31 16.18 26.48
C ILE A 486 -2.37 16.35 27.99
N TRP A 487 -3.42 16.98 28.53
CA TRP A 487 -3.59 17.28 29.95
C TRP A 487 -5.02 16.94 30.39
N TYR A 488 -5.18 16.35 31.57
CA TYR A 488 -6.51 16.17 32.16
C TYR A 488 -7.12 17.54 32.51
N GLN A 489 -8.24 17.88 31.86
CA GLN A 489 -9.01 19.10 32.14
C GLN A 489 -10.05 18.84 33.25
N THR A 490 -10.57 17.62 33.32
CA THR A 490 -11.27 17.04 34.47
C THR A 490 -10.73 15.64 34.74
N ASN A 491 -11.11 15.04 35.87
CA ASN A 491 -10.85 13.62 36.11
C ASN A 491 -11.53 12.74 35.04
N TYR A 492 -10.94 11.57 34.80
CA TYR A 492 -11.62 10.42 34.21
C TYR A 492 -12.59 9.85 35.24
N VAL A 493 -13.88 9.74 34.91
CA VAL A 493 -14.93 9.25 35.81
C VAL A 493 -15.77 8.21 35.10
N VAL A 494 -15.91 7.06 35.75
CA VAL A 494 -16.77 5.93 35.36
C VAL A 494 -17.70 5.54 36.51
N PRO A 495 -18.85 4.89 36.25
CA PRO A 495 -19.65 4.24 37.28
C PRO A 495 -18.85 3.18 38.05
N ILE A 496 -19.34 2.79 39.22
CA ILE A 496 -18.80 1.62 39.94
C ILE A 496 -18.91 0.36 39.07
N GLY A 497 -17.87 -0.50 39.12
CA GLY A 497 -17.73 -1.70 38.29
C GLY A 497 -17.12 -1.44 36.90
N ALA A 498 -17.58 -0.40 36.19
CA ALA A 498 -17.12 -0.08 34.84
C ALA A 498 -15.58 0.13 34.75
N PRO A 499 -14.93 -0.26 33.63
CA PRO A 499 -13.47 -0.21 33.49
C PRO A 499 -12.81 1.14 33.86
N ASN A 500 -11.95 1.08 34.87
CA ASN A 500 -11.26 2.25 35.46
C ASN A 500 -10.05 2.76 34.64
N THR A 501 -9.74 2.10 33.52
CA THR A 501 -8.80 2.55 32.50
C THR A 501 -9.45 2.43 31.13
N ALA A 502 -8.89 3.13 30.13
CA ALA A 502 -9.35 3.12 28.74
C ALA A 502 -8.14 3.30 27.81
N TYR A 503 -8.35 3.43 26.50
CA TYR A 503 -7.28 3.78 25.56
C TYR A 503 -7.67 4.96 24.65
N ILE A 504 -6.64 5.66 24.15
CA ILE A 504 -6.72 6.60 23.04
C ILE A 504 -5.83 6.09 21.92
N ILE A 505 -6.38 6.01 20.71
CA ILE A 505 -5.63 5.80 19.47
C ILE A 505 -5.37 7.18 18.86
N ALA A 506 -4.15 7.42 18.38
CA ALA A 506 -3.79 8.65 17.68
C ALA A 506 -3.53 8.32 16.20
N LEU A 507 -4.38 8.85 15.33
CA LEU A 507 -4.28 8.81 13.87
C LEU A 507 -3.62 10.11 13.38
N ALA A 508 -2.92 10.06 12.25
CA ALA A 508 -2.22 11.22 11.72
C ALA A 508 -2.20 11.29 10.18
N ALA A 509 -2.46 12.48 9.65
CA ALA A 509 -2.49 12.76 8.21
C ALA A 509 -1.73 14.05 7.85
N ALA A 510 -1.36 14.19 6.57
CA ALA A 510 -0.95 15.46 5.98
C ALA A 510 -2.18 16.25 5.50
N GLN A 511 -2.15 17.56 5.70
CA GLN A 511 -3.18 18.49 5.18
C GLN A 511 -2.96 18.81 3.69
N LYS A 512 -4.01 19.31 3.00
CA LYS A 512 -3.99 19.63 1.55
C LYS A 512 -2.89 20.60 1.12
N ASN A 513 -2.28 21.35 2.04
CA ASN A 513 -1.18 22.30 1.81
C ASN A 513 0.22 21.70 2.07
N PHE A 514 0.33 20.42 2.44
CA PHE A 514 1.61 19.76 2.66
C PHE A 514 2.38 19.60 1.35
N THR A 515 3.68 19.85 1.38
CA THR A 515 4.56 19.67 0.21
C THR A 515 5.83 18.92 0.61
N MET A 516 6.22 17.97 -0.24
CA MET A 516 7.43 17.17 -0.10
C MET A 516 8.38 17.51 -1.25
N LYS A 517 9.69 17.45 -1.01
CA LYS A 517 10.73 17.75 -2.00
C LYS A 517 11.92 16.81 -1.82
N LEU A 518 12.59 16.44 -2.91
CA LEU A 518 13.78 15.59 -2.93
C LEU A 518 13.66 14.34 -2.03
N CYS A 519 12.65 13.50 -2.30
CA CYS A 519 12.51 12.19 -1.67
C CYS A 519 13.85 11.43 -1.70
N LYS A 520 14.29 10.95 -0.54
CA LYS A 520 15.49 10.12 -0.36
C LYS A 520 15.09 8.74 0.16
N ASP A 521 15.92 7.75 -0.11
CA ASP A 521 15.81 6.45 0.52
C ASP A 521 16.11 6.57 2.03
N ALA A 522 15.36 5.84 2.86
CA ALA A 522 15.55 5.86 4.31
C ALA A 522 16.82 5.09 4.69
N SER A 523 17.45 5.49 5.81
CA SER A 523 18.62 4.79 6.40
C SER A 523 18.37 3.30 6.58
N ASP A 524 17.13 2.95 6.94
CA ASP A 524 16.71 1.61 7.31
C ASP A 524 16.41 0.73 6.08
N ILE A 525 16.65 1.26 4.88
CA ILE A 525 16.57 0.60 3.56
C ILE A 525 17.98 0.46 2.94
N LEU A 526 19.04 0.95 3.60
CA LEU A 526 20.41 0.77 3.13
C LEU A 526 20.80 -0.71 3.21
N GLN A 527 21.12 -1.27 2.05
CA GLN A 527 21.39 -2.69 1.86
C GLN A 527 22.90 -2.95 2.04
N THR A 528 23.27 -3.72 3.06
CA THR A 528 24.68 -4.06 3.40
C THR A 528 25.16 -5.36 2.75
N GLY A 529 24.31 -6.04 1.98
CA GLY A 529 24.59 -7.31 1.31
C GLY A 529 23.41 -7.78 0.44
N THR A 530 23.61 -8.75 -0.43
CA THR A 530 22.58 -9.26 -1.36
C THR A 530 21.46 -9.98 -0.59
N ILE A 531 20.20 -9.91 -1.09
CA ILE A 531 19.08 -10.68 -0.51
C ILE A 531 19.36 -12.17 -0.70
N GLN A 532 19.04 -13.01 0.30
CA GLN A 532 19.40 -14.44 0.25
C GLN A 532 18.69 -15.13 -0.92
N GLY A 533 19.48 -15.83 -1.74
CA GLY A 533 18.99 -16.45 -2.99
C GLY A 533 20.10 -16.96 -3.92
N ASP A 534 21.33 -16.44 -3.81
CA ASP A 534 22.52 -16.98 -4.49
C ASP A 534 23.69 -17.13 -3.50
N ARG A 535 24.69 -17.96 -3.81
CA ARG A 535 25.84 -18.25 -2.94
C ARG A 535 27.16 -17.86 -3.61
N VAL A 536 28.07 -17.32 -2.79
CA VAL A 536 29.42 -16.82 -3.16
C VAL A 536 29.44 -15.39 -3.72
N ALA A 537 29.17 -14.39 -2.85
CA ALA A 537 29.64 -12.99 -3.01
C ALA A 537 29.42 -12.16 -1.72
N ASP A 538 30.02 -12.54 -0.59
CA ASP A 538 30.02 -11.74 0.65
C ASP A 538 31.41 -11.15 0.95
N VAL A 539 31.43 -10.04 1.71
CA VAL A 539 32.58 -9.32 2.28
C VAL A 539 33.43 -8.47 1.31
N ILE A 540 33.10 -7.17 1.20
CA ILE A 540 33.93 -5.99 1.59
C ILE A 540 33.09 -4.71 1.40
N GLU A 541 33.19 -3.73 2.32
CA GLU A 541 32.29 -2.56 2.39
C GLU A 541 32.94 -1.20 2.01
N SER A 542 32.14 -0.32 1.39
CA SER A 542 32.20 1.17 1.47
C SER A 542 33.36 1.89 0.70
N SER A 543 33.27 3.09 0.09
CA SER A 543 32.41 4.28 0.28
C SER A 543 32.79 5.45 -0.70
N ILE A 544 31.96 6.51 -0.73
CA ILE A 544 32.17 7.92 -1.20
C ILE A 544 32.23 8.22 -2.72
N GLY A 545 31.47 9.24 -3.14
CA GLY A 545 31.58 9.93 -4.45
C GLY A 545 30.53 11.03 -4.66
N ASP A 546 30.78 12.25 -4.17
CA ASP A 546 29.85 13.39 -4.29
C ASP A 546 29.82 14.01 -5.71
N SER A 547 28.67 14.53 -6.15
CA SER A 547 28.58 15.45 -7.31
C SER A 547 27.26 16.22 -7.34
N THR A 548 27.33 17.54 -7.12
CA THR A 548 26.18 18.44 -7.15
C THR A 548 25.84 18.90 -8.57
N ARG A 549 24.54 18.98 -8.89
CA ARG A 549 24.03 19.71 -10.06
C ARG A 549 23.12 20.84 -9.59
N CYS A 550 23.31 22.04 -10.14
CA CYS A 550 22.47 23.19 -9.83
C CYS A 550 21.08 22.99 -10.43
N VAL A 551 20.04 22.99 -9.58
CA VAL A 551 18.63 22.88 -10.01
C VAL A 551 18.02 24.27 -10.07
N LEU A 552 17.55 24.67 -11.25
CA LEU A 552 16.69 25.84 -11.41
C LEU A 552 15.32 25.53 -10.76
N ASN A 553 15.03 26.15 -9.62
CA ASN A 553 13.76 25.96 -8.91
C ASN A 553 12.60 26.66 -9.63
N SER A 554 11.88 25.93 -10.48
CA SER A 554 10.48 26.26 -10.78
C SER A 554 9.58 25.67 -9.69
N HIS A 555 8.76 26.52 -9.06
CA HIS A 555 7.84 26.06 -8.01
C HIS A 555 6.65 25.32 -8.63
N SER A 556 6.60 24.00 -8.45
CA SER A 556 5.51 23.13 -8.91
C SER A 556 5.42 21.89 -8.03
N THR A 557 4.23 21.29 -7.91
CA THR A 557 4.01 19.98 -7.27
C THR A 557 4.56 18.81 -8.09
N ALA A 558 5.14 19.08 -9.27
CA ALA A 558 5.72 18.08 -10.17
C ALA A 558 6.63 17.05 -9.47
N GLU A 559 7.51 17.45 -8.53
CA GLU A 559 8.40 16.53 -7.80
C GLU A 559 7.70 15.39 -7.04
N THR A 560 6.40 15.53 -6.74
CA THR A 560 5.59 14.51 -6.03
C THR A 560 4.71 13.64 -6.93
N THR A 561 4.74 13.88 -8.25
CA THR A 561 4.10 13.00 -9.25
C THR A 561 4.80 11.64 -9.32
N LEU A 562 4.07 10.57 -9.68
CA LEU A 562 4.66 9.23 -9.77
C LEU A 562 5.82 9.17 -10.78
N ASP A 563 5.65 9.74 -11.98
CA ASP A 563 6.74 9.81 -12.97
C ASP A 563 7.99 10.49 -12.39
N SER A 564 7.86 11.59 -11.64
CA SER A 564 9.02 12.28 -11.05
C SER A 564 9.69 11.48 -9.93
N PHE A 565 8.91 10.73 -9.14
CA PHE A 565 9.43 9.84 -8.10
C PHE A 565 10.19 8.64 -8.68
N PHE A 566 9.62 7.99 -9.70
CA PHE A 566 10.19 6.80 -10.35
C PHE A 566 11.19 7.12 -11.49
N SER A 567 11.37 8.38 -11.88
CA SER A 567 12.33 8.84 -12.91
C SER A 567 13.81 8.63 -12.57
N ARG A 568 14.14 8.14 -11.38
CA ARG A 568 15.51 7.93 -10.90
C ARG A 568 15.91 6.47 -11.09
N ALA A 569 17.01 6.23 -11.80
CA ALA A 569 17.51 4.88 -12.02
C ALA A 569 18.02 4.26 -10.70
N GLY A 570 17.69 2.99 -10.46
CA GLY A 570 18.19 2.18 -9.34
C GLY A 570 18.78 0.86 -9.82
N LEU A 571 19.69 0.26 -9.03
CA LEU A 571 20.29 -1.03 -9.35
C LEU A 571 19.22 -2.14 -9.24
N VAL A 572 19.17 -3.04 -10.23
CA VAL A 572 18.26 -4.20 -10.27
C VAL A 572 18.94 -5.52 -10.59
N GLY A 573 20.16 -5.49 -11.13
CA GLY A 573 20.93 -6.69 -11.45
C GLY A 573 22.43 -6.44 -11.40
N GLU A 574 23.19 -7.46 -11.03
CA GLU A 574 24.63 -7.55 -11.21
C GLU A 574 24.94 -8.89 -11.87
N ILE A 575 25.85 -8.90 -12.84
CA ILE A 575 26.27 -10.10 -13.57
C ILE A 575 27.79 -10.18 -13.55
N ASP A 576 28.31 -11.27 -12.98
CA ASP A 576 29.72 -11.62 -13.07
C ASP A 576 30.02 -12.49 -14.29
N LEU A 577 31.15 -12.19 -14.94
CA LEU A 577 31.75 -12.98 -16.01
C LEU A 577 33.20 -13.29 -15.62
N PRO A 578 33.45 -14.32 -14.78
CA PRO A 578 34.78 -14.70 -14.34
C PRO A 578 35.59 -15.36 -15.47
N LEU A 579 36.92 -15.36 -15.33
CA LEU A 579 37.82 -16.03 -16.28
C LEU A 579 37.76 -17.56 -16.14
N GLU A 580 37.90 -18.05 -14.91
CA GLU A 580 37.82 -19.46 -14.52
C GLU A 580 37.65 -19.58 -12.99
N GLY A 581 37.02 -20.68 -12.54
CA GLY A 581 36.85 -21.00 -11.11
C GLY A 581 35.49 -20.57 -10.51
N THR A 582 34.56 -21.53 -10.45
CA THR A 582 33.18 -21.40 -9.93
C THR A 582 32.28 -20.38 -10.64
N THR A 583 30.96 -20.60 -10.55
CA THR A 583 29.87 -19.79 -11.11
C THR A 583 30.13 -19.18 -12.52
N ASN A 584 29.92 -20.03 -13.53
CA ASN A 584 29.79 -19.67 -14.96
C ASN A 584 31.07 -19.23 -15.73
N PRO A 585 32.06 -20.13 -15.93
CA PRO A 585 33.31 -19.87 -16.67
C PRO A 585 33.16 -19.82 -18.21
N ASN A 586 31.95 -19.58 -18.71
CA ASN A 586 31.57 -19.80 -20.12
C ASN A 586 31.66 -18.55 -21.00
N GLY A 587 31.94 -17.37 -20.44
CA GLY A 587 32.05 -16.11 -21.19
C GLY A 587 30.72 -15.52 -21.69
N TYR A 588 29.60 -16.06 -21.21
CA TYR A 588 28.23 -15.56 -21.37
C TYR A 588 27.44 -15.75 -20.06
N ALA A 589 26.35 -15.02 -19.86
CA ALA A 589 25.40 -15.22 -18.78
C ALA A 589 23.96 -14.88 -19.22
N ASN A 590 22.95 -15.40 -18.51
CA ASN A 590 21.55 -15.05 -18.67
C ASN A 590 21.04 -14.44 -17.36
N TRP A 591 20.58 -13.19 -17.38
CA TRP A 591 19.93 -12.53 -16.25
C TRP A 591 18.44 -12.36 -16.54
N ASP A 592 17.61 -13.07 -15.78
CA ASP A 592 16.16 -12.88 -15.83
C ASP A 592 15.81 -11.55 -15.15
N ILE A 593 15.01 -10.74 -15.83
CA ILE A 593 14.67 -9.38 -15.39
C ILE A 593 13.79 -9.49 -14.15
N ASP A 594 14.38 -9.23 -12.99
CA ASP A 594 13.71 -9.33 -11.70
C ASP A 594 14.12 -8.17 -10.80
N ILE A 595 13.18 -7.24 -10.63
CA ILE A 595 13.37 -5.99 -9.89
C ILE A 595 13.26 -6.17 -8.36
N THR A 596 12.93 -7.37 -7.89
CA THR A 596 12.79 -7.68 -6.45
C THR A 596 14.11 -8.04 -5.78
N GLY A 597 15.18 -8.28 -6.56
CA GLY A 597 16.50 -8.68 -6.05
C GLY A 597 17.23 -7.63 -5.19
N TYR A 598 16.83 -6.35 -5.29
CA TYR A 598 17.42 -5.23 -4.55
C TYR A 598 16.36 -4.50 -3.74
N ALA A 599 16.58 -4.37 -2.43
CA ALA A 599 15.58 -3.88 -1.47
C ALA A 599 15.12 -2.44 -1.77
N GLN A 600 16.01 -1.62 -2.33
CA GLN A 600 15.75 -0.23 -2.69
C GLN A 600 14.74 -0.08 -3.84
N MET A 601 14.79 -0.95 -4.85
CA MET A 601 13.82 -0.95 -5.95
C MET A 601 12.53 -1.63 -5.51
N ARG A 602 12.64 -2.82 -4.89
CA ARG A 602 11.52 -3.59 -4.37
C ARG A 602 10.58 -2.76 -3.48
N ARG A 603 11.13 -2.04 -2.49
CA ARG A 603 10.32 -1.21 -1.58
C ARG A 603 9.69 0.03 -2.23
N LYS A 604 10.19 0.48 -3.39
CA LYS A 604 9.55 1.56 -4.16
C LYS A 604 8.36 1.07 -4.98
N VAL A 605 8.42 -0.15 -5.52
CA VAL A 605 7.32 -0.72 -6.31
C VAL A 605 6.21 -1.31 -5.42
N GLU A 606 6.57 -1.96 -4.31
CA GLU A 606 5.62 -2.49 -3.32
C GLU A 606 4.77 -1.41 -2.60
N LEU A 607 5.01 -0.12 -2.86
CA LEU A 607 4.10 0.97 -2.44
C LEU A 607 2.69 0.84 -3.04
N PHE A 608 2.57 0.12 -4.15
CA PHE A 608 1.33 -0.10 -4.90
C PHE A 608 1.10 -1.60 -5.09
N THR A 609 -0.14 -1.99 -5.38
CA THR A 609 -0.48 -3.39 -5.67
C THR A 609 -0.26 -3.70 -7.15
N TYR A 610 -0.71 -2.78 -8.02
CA TYR A 610 -0.57 -2.88 -9.46
C TYR A 610 0.22 -1.70 -10.02
N MET A 611 1.10 -1.94 -10.99
CA MET A 611 1.85 -0.90 -11.70
C MET A 611 1.98 -1.20 -13.19
N ARG A 612 1.89 -0.16 -14.02
CA ARG A 612 2.10 -0.22 -15.47
C ARG A 612 3.08 0.88 -15.87
N PHE A 613 4.17 0.49 -16.52
CA PHE A 613 5.28 1.36 -16.89
C PHE A 613 6.11 0.68 -17.99
N ASP A 614 6.90 1.47 -18.71
CA ASP A 614 7.99 1.00 -19.56
C ASP A 614 9.31 1.06 -18.78
N ALA A 615 10.21 0.11 -19.03
CA ALA A 615 11.46 -0.07 -18.27
C ALA A 615 12.68 0.27 -19.11
N GLU A 616 13.43 1.30 -18.72
CA GLU A 616 14.68 1.69 -19.37
C GLU A 616 15.88 1.14 -18.58
N PHE A 617 16.63 0.23 -19.19
CA PHE A 617 17.80 -0.42 -18.60
C PHE A 617 19.09 0.21 -19.11
N THR A 618 20.05 0.41 -18.22
CA THR A 618 21.40 0.93 -18.53
C THR A 618 22.45 -0.03 -17.98
N PHE A 619 23.33 -0.53 -18.86
CA PHE A 619 24.32 -1.56 -18.55
C PHE A 619 25.71 -0.94 -18.35
N VAL A 620 26.19 -0.93 -17.11
CA VAL A 620 27.52 -0.41 -16.74
C VAL A 620 28.47 -1.59 -16.52
N ALA A 621 29.40 -1.80 -17.46
CA ALA A 621 30.36 -2.90 -17.42
C ALA A 621 31.78 -2.41 -17.15
N CYS A 622 32.48 -3.07 -16.22
CA CYS A 622 33.87 -2.80 -15.85
C CYS A 622 34.57 -4.08 -15.38
N THR A 623 35.86 -4.04 -15.07
CA THR A 623 36.50 -5.09 -14.26
C THR A 623 36.00 -5.01 -12.79
N PRO A 624 36.22 -6.04 -11.96
CA PRO A 624 35.98 -5.96 -10.52
C PRO A 624 36.72 -4.80 -9.81
N THR A 625 37.80 -4.30 -10.38
CA THR A 625 38.57 -3.14 -9.88
C THR A 625 38.08 -1.79 -10.41
N GLY A 626 37.00 -1.76 -11.22
CA GLY A 626 36.45 -0.54 -11.82
C GLY A 626 37.18 -0.06 -13.07
N GLU A 627 38.08 -0.86 -13.64
CA GLU A 627 38.84 -0.52 -14.85
C GLU A 627 37.98 -0.69 -16.13
N VAL A 628 38.19 0.19 -17.09
CA VAL A 628 37.57 0.15 -18.42
C VAL A 628 38.53 -0.50 -19.41
N VAL A 629 38.17 -1.69 -19.88
CA VAL A 629 39.01 -2.53 -20.76
C VAL A 629 38.46 -2.59 -22.20
N PRO A 630 39.28 -2.79 -23.25
CA PRO A 630 38.83 -2.76 -24.64
C PRO A 630 38.13 -4.08 -25.07
N GLN A 631 37.03 -4.43 -24.40
CA GLN A 631 36.22 -5.62 -24.68
C GLN A 631 34.87 -5.24 -25.32
N LEU A 632 34.44 -6.01 -26.32
CA LEU A 632 33.12 -5.91 -26.95
C LEU A 632 32.13 -6.87 -26.28
N LEU A 633 30.96 -6.35 -25.91
CA LEU A 633 29.82 -7.13 -25.38
C LEU A 633 28.64 -7.11 -26.35
N GLN A 634 27.86 -8.19 -26.32
CA GLN A 634 26.51 -8.27 -26.89
C GLN A 634 25.52 -8.43 -25.73
N TYR A 635 24.55 -7.53 -25.64
CA TYR A 635 23.36 -7.66 -24.79
C TYR A 635 22.18 -8.01 -25.69
N MET A 636 21.59 -9.19 -25.50
CA MET A 636 20.42 -9.66 -26.24
C MET A 636 19.24 -9.79 -25.29
N PHE A 637 18.10 -9.20 -25.65
CA PHE A 637 16.85 -9.40 -24.93
C PHE A 637 16.10 -10.59 -25.50
N VAL A 638 15.70 -11.50 -24.63
CA VAL A 638 14.93 -12.71 -24.91
C VAL A 638 13.57 -12.52 -24.24
N PRO A 639 12.47 -12.38 -25.01
CA PRO A 639 11.13 -12.24 -24.45
C PRO A 639 10.71 -13.46 -23.60
N PRO A 640 9.73 -13.31 -22.69
CA PRO A 640 9.16 -14.43 -21.94
C PRO A 640 8.76 -15.60 -22.85
N GLY A 641 9.15 -16.82 -22.48
CA GLY A 641 8.86 -18.04 -23.23
C GLY A 641 9.75 -18.30 -24.46
N ALA A 642 10.60 -17.35 -24.89
CA ALA A 642 11.56 -17.59 -25.97
C ALA A 642 12.79 -18.39 -25.49
N PRO A 643 13.44 -19.19 -26.37
CA PRO A 643 14.60 -19.98 -25.99
C PRO A 643 15.81 -19.10 -25.67
N LYS A 644 16.28 -19.19 -24.42
CA LYS A 644 17.51 -18.53 -23.94
C LYS A 644 18.75 -19.25 -24.52
N PRO A 645 19.88 -18.56 -24.77
CA PRO A 645 21.13 -19.21 -25.13
C PRO A 645 21.63 -20.17 -24.05
N ASP A 646 22.00 -21.36 -24.50
CA ASP A 646 22.55 -22.48 -23.72
C ASP A 646 24.09 -22.46 -23.62
N SER A 647 24.74 -21.66 -24.46
CA SER A 647 26.18 -21.62 -24.63
C SER A 647 26.60 -20.30 -25.28
N ARG A 648 27.87 -19.90 -25.15
CA ARG A 648 28.41 -18.67 -25.75
C ARG A 648 28.37 -18.68 -27.29
N GLU A 649 28.60 -19.85 -27.88
CA GLU A 649 28.62 -20.07 -29.33
C GLU A 649 27.25 -20.48 -29.90
N SER A 650 26.20 -20.50 -29.05
CA SER A 650 24.84 -20.89 -29.43
C SER A 650 24.33 -20.10 -30.64
N LEU A 651 23.65 -20.79 -31.56
CA LEU A 651 22.99 -20.13 -32.69
C LEU A 651 21.83 -19.20 -32.23
N ALA A 652 21.36 -19.37 -30.98
CA ALA A 652 20.40 -18.45 -30.35
C ALA A 652 20.86 -16.98 -30.39
N TRP A 653 22.16 -16.70 -30.25
CA TRP A 653 22.74 -15.35 -30.33
C TRP A 653 22.72 -14.70 -31.72
N GLN A 654 22.37 -15.48 -32.75
CA GLN A 654 22.31 -15.08 -34.15
C GLN A 654 20.86 -15.02 -34.67
N THR A 655 19.87 -15.14 -33.77
CA THR A 655 18.46 -15.10 -34.14
C THR A 655 18.03 -13.68 -34.51
N ALA A 656 17.41 -13.51 -35.68
CA ALA A 656 16.92 -12.21 -36.17
C ALA A 656 15.74 -11.66 -35.35
N THR A 657 15.11 -12.49 -34.50
CA THR A 657 13.93 -12.14 -33.70
C THR A 657 14.28 -11.55 -32.34
N ASN A 658 15.44 -11.92 -31.76
CA ASN A 658 15.84 -11.46 -30.43
C ASN A 658 16.72 -10.20 -30.55
N PRO A 659 16.19 -9.01 -30.20
CA PRO A 659 16.91 -7.75 -30.35
C PRO A 659 18.22 -7.73 -29.56
N SER A 660 19.30 -7.28 -30.21
CA SER A 660 20.65 -7.27 -29.66
C SER A 660 21.33 -5.91 -29.80
N VAL A 661 21.95 -5.44 -28.72
CA VAL A 661 22.81 -4.24 -28.69
C VAL A 661 24.26 -4.66 -28.50
N PHE A 662 25.16 -4.06 -29.28
CA PHE A 662 26.60 -4.29 -29.21
C PHE A 662 27.30 -3.03 -28.70
N VAL A 663 28.13 -3.14 -27.67
CA VAL A 663 28.84 -2.01 -27.06
C VAL A 663 30.25 -2.41 -26.63
N LYS A 664 31.22 -1.53 -26.83
CA LYS A 664 32.56 -1.70 -26.23
C LYS A 664 32.55 -1.06 -24.86
N LEU A 665 33.28 -1.61 -23.90
CA LEU A 665 33.42 -1.00 -22.57
C LEU A 665 34.07 0.41 -22.61
N SER A 666 34.80 0.76 -23.68
CA SER A 666 35.34 2.10 -23.94
C SER A 666 34.29 3.14 -24.33
N ASP A 667 33.12 2.69 -24.76
CA ASP A 667 32.05 3.52 -25.32
C ASP A 667 31.00 3.78 -24.20
N PRO A 668 30.10 4.78 -24.32
CA PRO A 668 29.12 5.06 -23.27
C PRO A 668 28.24 3.84 -22.92
N PRO A 669 27.84 3.65 -21.65
CA PRO A 669 26.99 2.54 -21.21
C PRO A 669 25.76 2.33 -22.10
N ALA A 670 25.55 1.08 -22.55
CA ALA A 670 24.40 0.74 -23.38
C ALA A 670 23.09 0.99 -22.63
N GLN A 671 22.13 1.64 -23.29
CA GLN A 671 20.80 1.90 -22.76
C GLN A 671 19.72 1.43 -23.73
N VAL A 672 18.68 0.77 -23.21
CA VAL A 672 17.56 0.23 -23.98
C VAL A 672 16.23 0.46 -23.25
N SER A 673 15.12 0.64 -23.98
CA SER A 673 13.77 0.65 -23.40
C SER A 673 13.06 -0.67 -23.68
N VAL A 674 12.65 -1.41 -22.65
CA VAL A 674 11.72 -2.54 -22.74
C VAL A 674 10.31 -1.98 -22.50
N PRO A 675 9.35 -2.11 -23.44
CA PRO A 675 7.98 -1.65 -23.23
C PRO A 675 7.26 -2.53 -22.20
N PHE A 676 6.08 -2.12 -21.73
CA PHE A 676 5.23 -2.94 -20.85
C PHE A 676 4.91 -4.34 -21.44
N MET A 677 5.55 -5.39 -20.92
CA MET A 677 5.52 -6.76 -21.51
C MET A 677 4.41 -7.69 -20.99
N SER A 678 3.67 -7.32 -19.93
CA SER A 678 2.77 -8.29 -19.28
C SER A 678 1.56 -8.69 -20.15
N PRO A 679 1.13 -9.97 -20.14
CA PRO A 679 -0.16 -10.38 -20.67
C PRO A 679 -1.36 -9.93 -19.81
N ALA A 680 -1.11 -9.42 -18.59
CA ALA A 680 -2.11 -8.73 -17.78
C ALA A 680 -2.12 -7.21 -18.06
N SER A 681 -3.10 -6.49 -17.54
CA SER A 681 -3.25 -5.04 -17.78
C SER A 681 -2.22 -4.20 -17.04
N ALA A 682 -1.64 -4.74 -15.96
CA ALA A 682 -0.58 -4.17 -15.13
C ALA A 682 0.28 -5.31 -14.56
N TYR A 683 1.50 -5.00 -14.12
CA TYR A 683 2.28 -5.89 -13.25
C TYR A 683 1.68 -5.88 -11.83
N GLN A 684 1.65 -7.03 -11.17
CA GLN A 684 1.06 -7.21 -9.83
C GLN A 684 2.12 -7.68 -8.83
N TRP A 685 2.60 -6.80 -7.94
CA TRP A 685 3.74 -7.12 -7.06
C TRP A 685 3.41 -8.12 -5.95
N PHE A 686 2.12 -8.36 -5.77
CA PHE A 686 1.54 -9.34 -4.88
C PHE A 686 0.52 -10.13 -5.71
N TYR A 687 0.43 -11.43 -5.47
CA TYR A 687 -0.55 -12.33 -6.09
C TYR A 687 -0.99 -13.35 -5.04
N ASP A 688 -2.15 -13.16 -4.43
CA ASP A 688 -2.66 -13.97 -3.34
C ASP A 688 -3.32 -15.25 -3.88
N GLY A 689 -2.47 -16.09 -4.48
CA GLY A 689 -2.89 -17.28 -5.19
C GLY A 689 -1.75 -18.20 -5.62
N TYR A 690 -2.12 -19.19 -6.44
CA TYR A 690 -1.24 -20.25 -6.93
C TYR A 690 -1.18 -20.28 -8.47
N PRO A 691 0.01 -20.44 -9.08
CA PRO A 691 0.22 -20.42 -10.53
C PRO A 691 -0.24 -21.70 -11.25
N THR A 692 -0.44 -22.80 -10.53
CA THR A 692 -0.91 -24.09 -11.08
C THR A 692 -2.33 -24.39 -10.66
N PHE A 693 -3.08 -25.14 -11.48
CA PHE A 693 -4.40 -25.66 -11.11
C PHE A 693 -4.28 -27.04 -10.43
N GLY A 694 -5.32 -27.47 -9.71
CA GLY A 694 -5.43 -28.84 -9.20
C GLY A 694 -4.97 -28.99 -7.75
N GLU A 695 -4.33 -30.12 -7.42
CA GLU A 695 -4.03 -30.48 -6.04
C GLU A 695 -2.83 -29.69 -5.48
N HIS A 696 -3.12 -28.72 -4.61
CA HIS A 696 -2.16 -28.03 -3.76
C HIS A 696 -1.81 -28.90 -2.54
N LYS A 697 -0.96 -29.90 -2.77
CA LYS A 697 -0.30 -30.63 -1.67
C LYS A 697 0.65 -29.70 -0.93
N GLN A 698 0.91 -30.00 0.34
CA GLN A 698 1.85 -29.23 1.16
C GLN A 698 3.26 -29.11 0.53
N GLU A 699 3.67 -30.12 -0.25
CA GLU A 699 4.91 -30.12 -1.06
C GLU A 699 4.96 -29.00 -2.13
N LYS A 700 3.80 -28.42 -2.49
CA LYS A 700 3.65 -27.32 -3.46
C LYS A 700 3.35 -25.95 -2.82
N ASP A 701 3.34 -25.82 -1.48
CA ASP A 701 3.16 -24.50 -0.87
C ASP A 701 4.28 -23.51 -1.30
N LEU A 702 5.40 -24.06 -1.79
CA LEU A 702 6.48 -23.36 -2.53
C LEU A 702 6.02 -22.50 -3.72
N GLU A 703 4.86 -22.80 -4.32
CA GLU A 703 4.33 -22.07 -5.49
C GLU A 703 3.44 -20.87 -5.11
N TYR A 704 3.03 -20.72 -3.84
CA TYR A 704 2.18 -19.61 -3.39
C TYR A 704 2.86 -18.25 -3.57
N GLY A 705 2.11 -17.24 -4.05
CA GLY A 705 2.63 -15.89 -4.29
C GLY A 705 3.27 -15.69 -5.67
N ALA A 706 3.55 -16.76 -6.42
CA ALA A 706 4.22 -16.68 -7.71
C ALA A 706 3.26 -16.26 -8.84
N CYS A 707 3.44 -15.06 -9.38
CA CYS A 707 2.67 -14.55 -10.54
C CYS A 707 3.38 -14.85 -11.88
N PRO A 708 2.84 -15.71 -12.77
CA PRO A 708 3.42 -15.95 -14.10
C PRO A 708 3.37 -14.72 -15.02
N ASN A 709 2.36 -13.86 -14.85
CA ASN A 709 2.13 -12.69 -15.71
C ASN A 709 3.18 -11.58 -15.51
N ASN A 710 4.03 -11.65 -14.48
CA ASN A 710 5.04 -10.63 -14.19
C ASN A 710 6.35 -10.79 -14.97
N MET A 711 6.57 -11.89 -15.69
CA MET A 711 7.83 -12.13 -16.39
C MET A 711 8.10 -11.04 -17.44
N MET A 712 9.14 -10.23 -17.22
CA MET A 712 9.50 -9.14 -18.13
C MET A 712 10.42 -9.61 -19.29
N GLY A 713 11.07 -10.77 -19.12
CA GLY A 713 12.02 -11.36 -20.08
C GLY A 713 13.40 -11.60 -19.47
N THR A 714 14.39 -11.88 -20.31
CA THR A 714 15.78 -12.15 -19.93
C THR A 714 16.71 -11.25 -20.73
N PHE A 715 17.75 -10.69 -20.10
CA PHE A 715 18.93 -10.20 -20.83
C PHE A 715 20.03 -11.27 -20.80
N SER A 716 20.30 -11.81 -21.99
CA SER A 716 21.46 -12.66 -22.25
C SER A 716 22.64 -11.75 -22.61
N VAL A 717 23.75 -11.86 -21.90
CA VAL A 717 25.00 -11.12 -22.21
C VAL A 717 26.13 -12.07 -22.59
N ARG A 718 26.93 -11.71 -23.60
CA ARG A 718 28.18 -12.42 -23.91
C ARG A 718 29.31 -11.49 -24.33
N THR A 719 30.53 -11.99 -24.15
CA THR A 719 31.75 -11.41 -24.70
C THR A 719 31.91 -11.84 -26.16
N VAL A 720 32.04 -10.88 -27.09
CA VAL A 720 32.05 -11.18 -28.53
C VAL A 720 33.46 -11.52 -29.03
N GLY A 721 33.60 -12.60 -29.80
CA GLY A 721 34.86 -13.08 -30.39
C GLY A 721 34.98 -14.61 -30.34
N THR A 722 36.06 -15.19 -30.88
CA THR A 722 36.30 -16.65 -30.84
C THR A 722 37.05 -17.13 -29.58
N SER A 723 37.78 -16.24 -28.90
CA SER A 723 38.41 -16.52 -27.59
C SER A 723 37.54 -15.99 -26.45
N LYS A 724 37.66 -16.59 -25.25
CA LYS A 724 37.13 -16.01 -24.00
C LYS A 724 37.68 -14.58 -23.78
N SER A 725 37.00 -13.80 -22.92
CA SER A 725 37.55 -12.55 -22.40
C SER A 725 38.94 -12.73 -21.81
N LYS A 726 39.79 -11.70 -21.91
CA LYS A 726 41.08 -11.62 -21.21
C LYS A 726 40.96 -11.01 -19.80
N TYR A 727 39.79 -10.47 -19.47
CA TYR A 727 39.50 -9.76 -18.24
C TYR A 727 38.27 -10.36 -17.55
N PRO A 728 38.26 -10.53 -16.22
CA PRO A 728 37.01 -10.74 -15.51
C PRO A 728 36.18 -9.46 -15.59
N LEU A 729 34.87 -9.58 -15.79
CA LEU A 729 33.96 -8.43 -15.90
C LEU A 729 32.83 -8.53 -14.88
N VAL A 730 32.42 -7.37 -14.37
CA VAL A 730 31.21 -7.17 -13.57
C VAL A 730 30.32 -6.21 -14.34
N ILE A 731 29.02 -6.53 -14.46
CA ILE A 731 28.05 -5.72 -15.19
C ILE A 731 26.91 -5.34 -14.25
N ARG A 732 26.78 -4.05 -13.95
CA ARG A 732 25.71 -3.48 -13.13
C ARG A 732 24.58 -2.96 -14.00
N ILE A 733 23.36 -3.38 -13.69
CA ILE A 733 22.16 -3.12 -14.47
C ILE A 733 21.28 -2.16 -13.68
N TYR A 734 21.22 -0.92 -14.15
CA TYR A 734 20.37 0.12 -13.59
C TYR A 734 19.08 0.22 -14.38
N MET A 735 17.95 0.36 -13.70
CA MET A 735 16.62 0.47 -14.30
C MET A 735 15.95 1.78 -13.87
N ARG A 736 15.37 2.49 -14.84
CA ARG A 736 14.46 3.63 -14.67
C ARG A 736 13.08 3.25 -15.21
N MET A 737 12.01 3.65 -14.51
CA MET A 737 10.63 3.45 -14.99
C MET A 737 10.15 4.72 -15.71
N LYS A 738 9.31 4.54 -16.73
CA LYS A 738 8.75 5.60 -17.59
C LYS A 738 7.25 5.36 -17.77
N HIS A 739 6.48 6.45 -17.94
CA HIS A 739 5.03 6.42 -18.16
C HIS A 739 4.27 5.69 -17.03
N VAL A 740 4.59 6.04 -15.77
CA VAL A 740 4.22 5.24 -14.61
C VAL A 740 2.78 5.51 -14.17
N ARG A 741 1.93 4.50 -14.34
CA ARG A 741 0.61 4.40 -13.72
C ARG A 741 0.66 3.37 -12.59
N ALA A 742 0.01 3.66 -11.47
CA ALA A 742 -0.03 2.78 -10.31
C ALA A 742 -1.40 2.84 -9.63
N TRP A 743 -1.82 1.72 -9.05
CA TRP A 743 -3.12 1.55 -8.43
C TRP A 743 -2.99 0.87 -7.07
N ILE A 744 -3.91 1.21 -6.17
CA ILE A 744 -4.13 0.52 -4.89
C ILE A 744 -2.86 0.58 -4.02
N PRO A 745 -2.62 1.72 -3.36
CA PRO A 745 -1.47 1.88 -2.47
C PRO A 745 -1.55 0.94 -1.27
N ARG A 746 -0.39 0.55 -0.75
CA ARG A 746 -0.23 -0.47 0.31
C ARG A 746 0.50 0.07 1.54
N PRO A 747 0.31 -0.57 2.72
CA PRO A 747 1.14 -0.32 3.90
C PRO A 747 2.63 -0.54 3.59
N MET A 748 3.49 0.44 3.88
CA MET A 748 4.91 0.35 3.57
C MET A 748 5.61 -0.68 4.46
N ARG A 749 6.19 -1.73 3.87
CA ARG A 749 6.90 -2.79 4.59
C ARG A 749 7.92 -2.24 5.59
N ASN A 750 7.83 -2.65 6.85
CA ASN A 750 8.74 -2.23 7.92
C ASN A 750 9.71 -3.33 8.37
N GLN A 751 9.47 -4.59 8.02
CA GLN A 751 10.41 -5.68 8.24
C GLN A 751 11.42 -5.81 7.10
N ASN A 752 12.62 -6.30 7.41
CA ASN A 752 13.63 -6.66 6.41
C ASN A 752 13.04 -7.62 5.34
N TYR A 753 13.54 -7.54 4.11
CA TYR A 753 13.40 -8.63 3.14
C TYR A 753 14.43 -9.71 3.48
N LEU A 754 13.97 -10.97 3.58
CA LEU A 754 14.85 -12.12 3.82
C LEU A 754 15.17 -12.84 2.51
N PHE A 755 14.12 -13.13 1.75
CA PHE A 755 14.16 -13.90 0.51
C PHE A 755 13.55 -13.11 -0.66
N LYS A 756 13.88 -13.53 -1.87
CA LYS A 756 13.52 -12.82 -3.10
C LYS A 756 12.02 -12.92 -3.41
N ALA A 757 11.47 -14.14 -3.45
CA ALA A 757 10.06 -14.36 -3.80
C ALA A 757 9.08 -14.04 -2.66
N ASN A 758 9.43 -14.41 -1.42
CA ASN A 758 8.46 -14.48 -0.32
C ASN A 758 8.42 -13.20 0.54
N PRO A 759 7.26 -12.84 1.14
CA PRO A 759 7.13 -11.72 2.09
C PRO A 759 7.58 -12.08 3.53
N ASN A 760 8.19 -13.24 3.73
CA ASN A 760 8.69 -13.80 4.99
C ASN A 760 9.47 -12.77 5.85
N TYR A 761 9.36 -12.88 7.18
CA TYR A 761 9.92 -11.94 8.16
C TYR A 761 10.47 -12.69 9.39
N ALA A 762 11.50 -12.15 10.06
CA ALA A 762 12.12 -12.81 11.20
C ALA A 762 11.24 -12.68 12.47
N GLY A 763 10.43 -13.71 12.77
CA GLY A 763 9.43 -13.67 13.85
C GLY A 763 10.01 -13.34 15.24
N ASN A 764 11.23 -13.82 15.54
CA ASN A 764 11.92 -13.58 16.82
C ASN A 764 12.53 -12.16 16.91
N SER A 765 12.42 -11.34 15.87
CA SER A 765 13.08 -10.03 15.77
C SER A 765 12.27 -9.00 14.97
N ILE A 766 10.95 -9.05 15.09
CA ILE A 766 10.03 -8.07 14.51
C ILE A 766 10.38 -6.67 15.01
N LYS A 767 10.75 -5.78 14.09
CA LYS A 767 11.11 -4.39 14.40
C LYS A 767 9.86 -3.51 14.48
N PRO A 768 9.73 -2.63 15.49
CA PRO A 768 8.71 -1.59 15.49
C PRO A 768 9.00 -0.51 14.44
N THR A 769 7.98 0.25 14.04
CA THR A 769 8.09 1.31 13.02
C THR A 769 8.67 2.59 13.62
N GLY A 770 8.42 2.84 14.90
CA GLY A 770 9.06 3.92 15.67
C GLY A 770 10.25 3.45 16.49
N ALA A 771 11.34 4.24 16.52
CA ALA A 771 12.39 4.06 17.53
C ALA A 771 11.80 4.22 18.95
N SER A 772 12.23 3.40 19.91
CA SER A 772 11.73 3.50 21.30
C SER A 772 12.34 4.70 22.04
N ARG A 773 11.52 5.49 22.73
CA ARG A 773 11.95 6.59 23.61
C ARG A 773 12.22 6.07 25.02
N THR A 774 13.23 6.58 25.72
CA THR A 774 13.64 6.09 27.06
C THR A 774 12.50 6.05 28.07
N ALA A 775 11.66 7.08 28.08
CA ALA A 775 10.47 7.18 28.91
C ALA A 775 9.40 8.06 28.25
N ILE A 776 8.15 7.82 28.65
CA ILE A 776 7.03 8.72 28.43
C ILE A 776 7.02 9.73 29.58
N THR A 777 7.01 11.04 29.28
CA THR A 777 7.27 12.08 30.29
C THR A 777 6.02 12.43 31.11
N THR A 778 5.90 11.82 32.28
CA THR A 778 4.83 12.05 33.24
C THR A 778 5.05 13.33 34.06
N LEU A 779 4.40 14.43 33.66
CA LEU A 779 4.43 15.69 34.41
C LEU A 779 3.38 15.68 35.54
N GLY A 780 3.67 14.96 36.61
CA GLY A 780 2.79 14.93 37.78
C GLY A 780 3.30 14.11 38.95
N LYS A 781 3.99 14.76 39.90
CA LYS A 781 4.05 14.28 41.30
C LYS A 781 3.17 15.12 42.23
N PHE A 782 3.06 16.42 41.96
CA PHE A 782 2.07 17.34 42.54
C PHE A 782 1.65 18.33 41.44
N GLY A 783 0.36 18.54 41.24
CA GLY A 783 -0.14 19.34 40.11
C GLY A 783 -1.64 19.66 40.08
N GLN A 784 -2.46 19.09 40.98
CA GLN A 784 -3.86 19.48 41.14
C GLN A 784 -4.24 19.57 42.63
N GLN A 785 -4.43 20.80 43.11
CA GLN A 785 -5.31 21.12 44.24
C GLN A 785 -6.19 22.31 43.83
N SER A 786 -7.11 22.06 42.91
CA SER A 786 -8.11 23.04 42.47
C SER A 786 -9.21 23.21 43.53
N GLY A 787 -8.87 23.89 44.63
CA GLY A 787 -9.81 24.21 45.72
C GLY A 787 -10.16 25.70 45.84
N ALA A 788 -9.24 26.61 45.46
CA ALA A 788 -9.42 28.04 45.69
C ALA A 788 -8.85 28.92 44.57
N ILE A 789 -9.46 30.09 44.40
CA ILE A 789 -8.93 31.21 43.61
C ILE A 789 -8.21 32.15 44.58
N TYR A 790 -6.98 32.55 44.27
CA TYR A 790 -6.24 33.53 45.07
C TYR A 790 -6.29 34.90 44.40
N VAL A 791 -6.69 35.93 45.14
CA VAL A 791 -6.80 37.33 44.66
C VAL A 791 -6.07 38.23 45.65
N GLY A 792 -4.84 38.60 45.32
CA GLY A 792 -3.93 39.23 46.28
C GLY A 792 -3.72 38.32 47.50
N ASN A 793 -3.97 38.86 48.70
CA ASN A 793 -3.81 38.14 49.96
C ASN A 793 -5.02 37.24 50.31
N PHE A 794 -6.10 37.24 49.51
CA PHE A 794 -7.33 36.52 49.81
C PHE A 794 -7.42 35.18 49.09
N ARG A 795 -7.90 34.15 49.80
CA ARG A 795 -8.17 32.80 49.26
C ARG A 795 -9.68 32.58 49.19
N VAL A 796 -10.24 32.61 47.99
CA VAL A 796 -11.67 32.41 47.72
C VAL A 796 -11.94 30.93 47.44
N VAL A 797 -12.70 30.28 48.34
CA VAL A 797 -13.03 28.85 48.30
C VAL A 797 -14.54 28.70 48.08
N ASN A 798 -14.99 27.70 47.32
CA ASN A 798 -16.42 27.36 47.30
C ASN A 798 -16.82 26.73 48.64
N ARG A 799 -17.88 27.21 49.29
CA ARG A 799 -18.31 26.78 50.65
C ARG A 799 -18.51 25.27 50.78
N HIS A 800 -18.93 24.60 49.70
CA HIS A 800 -19.14 23.15 49.66
C HIS A 800 -17.84 22.34 49.57
N LEU A 801 -16.69 23.00 49.37
CA LEU A 801 -15.34 22.42 49.23
C LEU A 801 -14.38 22.91 50.34
N ALA A 802 -14.88 23.64 51.34
CA ALA A 802 -14.08 24.17 52.45
C ALA A 802 -13.74 23.06 53.46
N THR A 803 -12.45 22.88 53.74
CA THR A 803 -11.94 21.91 54.72
C THR A 803 -12.11 22.41 56.15
N HIS A 804 -11.97 21.54 57.15
CA HIS A 804 -12.08 21.94 58.56
C HIS A 804 -11.09 23.06 58.97
N ASN A 805 -9.89 23.07 58.37
CA ASN A 805 -8.92 24.15 58.58
C ASN A 805 -9.37 25.48 57.96
N ASP A 806 -10.17 25.45 56.89
CA ASP A 806 -10.74 26.66 56.28
C ASP A 806 -11.88 27.23 57.14
N TRP A 807 -12.61 26.38 57.86
CA TRP A 807 -13.61 26.79 58.85
C TRP A 807 -13.00 27.35 60.15
N ALA A 808 -11.79 26.93 60.50
CA ALA A 808 -11.07 27.41 61.69
C ALA A 808 -10.35 28.77 61.49
N ASN A 809 -10.43 29.36 60.29
CA ASN A 809 -9.79 30.63 59.93
C ASN A 809 -10.79 31.62 59.29
N LEU A 810 -12.07 31.56 59.73
CA LEU A 810 -13.16 32.46 59.34
C LEU A 810 -13.43 33.53 60.40
#